data_AF-A0A1Y3YPI7-F1
#
_entry.id   AF-A0A1Y3YPI7-F1
#
_cell.length_a   1.000
_cell.length_b   1.000
_cell.length_c   1.000
_cell.angle_alpha   90.00
_cell.angle_beta   90.00
_cell.angle_gamma   90.00
#
_symmetry.space_group_name_H-M   'P 1'
#
loop_
_entity.id
_entity.type
_entity.pdbx_description
1 polymer ?
#
loop_
_entity_poly.entity_id
_entity_poly.type
_entity_poly.pdbx_seq_one_letter_code
_entity_poly.pdbx_strand_id
1 'polypeptide(L)'
;MNRKQMLIVGAGVFLCAAVLISGIFIVKIRNENNISELQAYYTPIESEDVVEENGAEYVDSRLLLTSKEGISYPEIEELVRSHEGEVIGYISQTGDYQIEIKKECTYQELQSVAQGLEESDIVSTVSLEYVSKLGPTTVSYRDDPWTDDYSMNGDTNNTWDESNPSGLNWWAEAIEMPSVWDSNLELQPVKVGLIDSMFDIACKELEEPLFVKTWNNPVDQESNCTVGQLYVQFSGQDKQSDTFHGTHVAGIIGAKDGNSQGITGINPSAQLYGYALMSEEAKDIQEANWSSVFQLKCSLATLLNEGTKVINISMGYGDALRGAQDGDKALQEFLKINSSSMETFLRKYIDAGQEFLICKSAGNQSSVGKKYDASYDIFAAIADEVVAHRIIVVGAAQWSNGYYVPTYFTNRGPRVDVYAPGKDILSCFPNNITTCLDGTSMAAPMVTGVASLVWAVNPSLTAEQVRCILLTSMYKTTSTIDKADVEQTGLEKDTDPVAIINANVAVNMAQQQSEWDTSKGKKFGSISGLVYLRGGNDVYGKLDVSQVKVTDSSGAVVSSVQLEPCAEAMWNKETGKADIVQVMSYSVLLPPGEYRVFAQSEAYGVETQTVVLEEHEMVIANLCFVDPDYLVTDALRIERNGYSYAIPQINLSGQSIANLNKEIYDMYYFTGGWDLEGCLDVIDEGRKPRTIQIDYQWIMKNNLLSLVIEAQFSEEFPNSMGYMVYNIDTNSGMLASNEAVSAIFGYSEETFMNMTEQAVGLYYWKTYGSDHRAFYDEQYVKNFNNGLKNSLSSAIREGWTPYVNGQGKLCAYVMVADIYMPTSFEEVVINLEEAEISSNCTQQATLQYPPISQEKAYEVACEYWNFHEGDIAEEIGFLLDVVPSGEVFFKDETTGEYYYKFMLSWQVVDFEGNTHWSTCDVIRINAETGEVIPAYPIQS
;
A
#
# COMPACT_ATOMS: atom_id res chain seq x y z
N MET A 1 -5.65 -20.33 -76.81
CA MET A 1 -5.99 -21.56 -76.08
C MET A 1 -7.50 -21.66 -75.97
N ASN A 2 -8.09 -22.84 -76.23
CA ASN A 2 -9.55 -23.02 -76.20
C ASN A 2 -10.00 -23.37 -74.76
N ARG A 3 -11.24 -23.04 -74.35
CA ARG A 3 -11.76 -23.15 -72.95
C ARG A 3 -11.50 -24.50 -72.27
N LYS A 4 -11.43 -25.60 -73.03
CA LYS A 4 -11.07 -26.94 -72.52
C LYS A 4 -9.61 -27.08 -72.09
N GLN A 5 -8.68 -26.34 -72.68
CA GLN A 5 -7.27 -26.34 -72.29
C GLN A 5 -7.02 -25.49 -71.03
N MET A 6 -7.80 -24.42 -70.80
CA MET A 6 -7.73 -23.64 -69.55
C MET A 6 -8.29 -24.42 -68.34
N LEU A 7 -9.35 -25.21 -68.53
CA LEU A 7 -9.90 -26.08 -67.48
C LEU A 7 -8.94 -27.23 -67.10
N ILE A 8 -8.20 -27.80 -68.06
CA ILE A 8 -7.24 -28.87 -67.81
C ILE A 8 -5.95 -28.33 -67.15
N VAL A 9 -5.51 -27.12 -67.52
CA VAL A 9 -4.37 -26.46 -66.85
C VAL A 9 -4.75 -25.97 -65.45
N GLY A 10 -5.96 -25.42 -65.26
CA GLY A 10 -6.47 -25.03 -63.94
C GLY A 10 -6.65 -26.21 -62.99
N ALA A 11 -7.22 -27.32 -63.46
CA ALA A 11 -7.35 -28.55 -62.66
C ALA A 11 -5.99 -29.22 -62.38
N GLY A 12 -5.02 -29.13 -63.31
CA GLY A 12 -3.67 -29.65 -63.13
C GLY A 12 -2.83 -28.86 -62.13
N VAL A 13 -2.99 -27.54 -62.07
CA VAL A 13 -2.34 -26.68 -61.06
C VAL A 13 -2.98 -26.88 -59.68
N PHE A 14 -4.30 -27.04 -59.61
CA PHE A 14 -4.99 -27.36 -58.35
C PHE A 14 -4.64 -28.75 -57.81
N LEU A 15 -4.52 -29.77 -58.68
CA LEU A 15 -4.08 -31.11 -58.25
C LEU A 15 -2.61 -31.11 -57.83
N CYS A 16 -1.72 -30.36 -58.49
CA CYS A 16 -0.32 -30.28 -58.09
C CYS A 16 -0.14 -29.49 -56.77
N ALA A 17 -0.92 -28.42 -56.55
CA ALA A 17 -0.93 -27.70 -55.28
C ALA A 17 -1.52 -28.57 -54.15
N ALA A 18 -2.62 -29.27 -54.39
CA ALA A 18 -3.20 -30.19 -53.41
C ALA A 18 -2.30 -31.39 -53.11
N VAL A 19 -1.53 -31.89 -54.09
CA VAL A 19 -0.54 -32.99 -53.92
C VAL A 19 0.76 -32.50 -53.27
N LEU A 20 1.12 -31.22 -53.41
CA LEU A 20 2.23 -30.61 -52.66
C LEU A 20 1.83 -30.29 -51.21
N ILE A 21 0.62 -29.79 -50.97
CA ILE A 21 0.08 -29.53 -49.62
C ILE A 21 -0.16 -30.85 -48.86
N SER A 22 -0.76 -31.86 -49.52
CA SER A 22 -0.89 -33.20 -48.92
C SER A 22 0.45 -33.95 -48.85
N GLY A 23 1.40 -33.66 -49.75
CA GLY A 23 2.75 -34.24 -49.73
C GLY A 23 3.62 -33.73 -48.57
N ILE A 24 3.44 -32.47 -48.16
CA ILE A 24 4.07 -31.90 -46.97
C ILE A 24 3.41 -32.47 -45.69
N PHE A 25 2.08 -32.69 -45.70
CA PHE A 25 1.37 -33.33 -44.59
C PHE A 25 1.70 -34.83 -44.41
N ILE A 26 1.96 -35.56 -45.49
CA ILE A 26 2.20 -37.03 -45.42
C ILE A 26 3.63 -37.39 -44.97
N VAL A 27 4.59 -36.45 -44.99
CA VAL A 27 5.95 -36.71 -44.48
C VAL A 27 6.06 -36.53 -42.95
N LYS A 28 5.08 -35.92 -42.28
CA LYS A 28 5.09 -35.68 -40.82
C LYS A 28 4.50 -36.82 -39.97
N ILE A 29 4.01 -37.91 -40.57
CA ILE A 29 3.42 -39.03 -39.83
C ILE A 29 4.00 -40.36 -40.32
N ARG A 30 5.22 -40.66 -39.86
CA ARG A 30 5.72 -42.04 -39.76
C ARG A 30 6.95 -42.10 -38.85
N ASN A 31 6.69 -41.99 -37.55
CA ASN A 31 7.49 -42.67 -36.52
C ASN A 31 6.65 -42.75 -35.24
N GLU A 32 5.69 -43.68 -35.24
CA GLU A 32 5.16 -44.21 -33.98
C GLU A 32 6.30 -44.95 -33.27
N ASN A 33 6.59 -44.51 -32.04
CA ASN A 33 7.46 -45.13 -31.02
C ASN A 33 8.88 -44.55 -30.81
N ASN A 34 9.12 -43.23 -30.88
CA ASN A 34 10.21 -42.57 -30.12
C ASN A 34 10.10 -41.02 -30.10
N ILE A 35 9.91 -40.43 -28.90
CA ILE A 35 10.20 -39.03 -28.48
C ILE A 35 9.32 -37.94 -29.14
N SER A 36 8.26 -37.42 -28.50
CA SER A 36 8.23 -36.25 -27.58
C SER A 36 8.70 -34.88 -28.16
N GLU A 37 8.33 -34.55 -29.40
CA GLU A 37 8.60 -33.22 -29.98
C GLU A 37 7.43 -32.27 -29.68
N LEU A 38 7.71 -31.13 -29.02
CA LEU A 38 6.73 -30.07 -28.75
C LEU A 38 6.16 -29.54 -30.07
N GLN A 39 4.84 -29.46 -30.15
CA GLN A 39 4.12 -28.68 -31.15
C GLN A 39 3.47 -27.48 -30.46
N ALA A 40 3.88 -26.27 -30.86
CA ALA A 40 3.27 -25.01 -30.47
C ALA A 40 3.21 -24.12 -31.72
N TYR A 41 2.06 -24.07 -32.38
CA TYR A 41 1.86 -23.30 -33.61
C TYR A 41 0.44 -22.76 -33.68
N TYR A 42 0.26 -21.69 -34.44
CA TYR A 42 -1.03 -21.07 -34.70
C TYR A 42 -1.10 -20.52 -36.12
N THR A 43 -2.32 -20.32 -36.61
CA THR A 43 -2.60 -19.60 -37.85
C THR A 43 -2.76 -18.12 -37.56
N PRO A 44 -2.06 -17.23 -38.29
CA PRO A 44 -2.09 -15.79 -38.06
C PRO A 44 -3.48 -15.18 -38.25
N ILE A 45 -3.66 -13.99 -37.67
CA ILE A 45 -4.90 -13.21 -37.79
C ILE A 45 -4.71 -12.21 -38.94
N GLU A 46 -5.51 -12.34 -39.97
CA GLU A 46 -5.57 -11.38 -41.07
C GLU A 46 -6.59 -10.28 -40.74
N SER A 47 -6.29 -9.04 -41.11
CA SER A 47 -7.16 -7.91 -40.74
C SER A 47 -8.54 -7.98 -41.39
N GLU A 48 -8.66 -8.67 -42.52
CA GLU A 48 -9.93 -8.90 -43.22
C GLU A 48 -10.83 -9.94 -42.55
N ASP A 49 -10.27 -10.81 -41.70
CA ASP A 49 -11.00 -11.83 -40.96
C ASP A 49 -11.55 -11.30 -39.62
N VAL A 50 -11.17 -10.09 -39.19
CA VAL A 50 -11.61 -9.54 -37.90
C VAL A 50 -13.00 -8.89 -38.05
N VAL A 51 -13.94 -9.38 -37.25
CA VAL A 51 -15.33 -8.90 -37.22
C VAL A 51 -15.64 -8.31 -35.86
N GLU A 52 -16.37 -7.19 -35.84
CA GLU A 52 -16.92 -6.59 -34.62
C GLU A 52 -18.42 -6.90 -34.52
N GLU A 53 -18.85 -7.53 -33.43
CA GLU A 53 -20.26 -7.78 -33.13
C GLU A 53 -20.52 -7.59 -31.63
N ASN A 54 -21.59 -6.87 -31.27
CA ASN A 54 -21.92 -6.52 -29.88
C ASN A 54 -20.79 -5.82 -29.09
N GLY A 55 -19.90 -5.11 -29.79
CA GLY A 55 -18.76 -4.38 -29.20
C GLY A 55 -17.52 -5.24 -28.94
N ALA A 56 -17.52 -6.52 -29.32
CA ALA A 56 -16.35 -7.40 -29.22
C ALA A 56 -15.75 -7.66 -30.60
N GLU A 57 -14.44 -7.55 -30.75
CA GLU A 57 -13.72 -8.01 -31.93
C GLU A 57 -13.29 -9.48 -31.80
N TYR A 58 -13.52 -10.26 -32.85
CA TYR A 58 -13.15 -11.68 -32.94
C TYR A 58 -12.77 -12.04 -34.37
N VAL A 59 -12.07 -13.16 -34.54
CA VAL A 59 -11.76 -13.69 -35.89
C VAL A 59 -12.95 -14.50 -36.40
N ASP A 60 -13.41 -14.16 -37.61
CA ASP A 60 -14.52 -14.85 -38.26
C ASP A 60 -14.25 -16.35 -38.33
N SER A 61 -15.29 -17.13 -38.01
CA SER A 61 -15.27 -18.59 -38.09
C SER A 61 -14.18 -19.29 -37.25
N ARG A 62 -13.54 -18.63 -36.27
CA ARG A 62 -12.52 -19.26 -35.39
C ARG A 62 -12.93 -19.38 -33.93
N LEU A 63 -12.55 -20.52 -33.35
CA LEU A 63 -12.75 -20.86 -31.94
C LEU A 63 -11.41 -21.25 -31.30
N LEU A 64 -11.30 -21.02 -30.00
CA LEU A 64 -10.23 -21.55 -29.15
C LEU A 64 -10.81 -22.63 -28.24
N LEU A 65 -10.13 -23.77 -28.13
CA LEU A 65 -10.56 -24.90 -27.31
C LEU A 65 -9.41 -25.38 -26.44
N THR A 66 -9.71 -25.66 -25.18
CA THR A 66 -8.77 -26.35 -24.27
C THR A 66 -9.33 -27.72 -23.92
N SER A 67 -8.56 -28.79 -24.14
CA SER A 67 -8.97 -30.14 -23.74
C SER A 67 -8.77 -30.37 -22.25
N LYS A 68 -9.50 -31.34 -21.69
CA LYS A 68 -9.16 -31.90 -20.38
C LYS A 68 -7.81 -32.64 -20.45
N GLU A 69 -7.22 -32.87 -19.28
CA GLU A 69 -5.95 -33.58 -19.16
C GLU A 69 -6.04 -35.02 -19.67
N GLY A 70 -4.98 -35.50 -20.31
CA GLY A 70 -4.88 -36.88 -20.81
C GLY A 70 -5.64 -37.18 -22.10
N ILE A 71 -6.36 -36.21 -22.66
CA ILE A 71 -7.08 -36.35 -23.94
C ILE A 71 -6.10 -36.25 -25.10
N SER A 72 -6.19 -37.18 -26.05
CA SER A 72 -5.29 -37.22 -27.20
C SER A 72 -5.73 -36.27 -28.32
N TYR A 73 -4.76 -35.77 -29.11
CA TYR A 73 -5.03 -34.94 -30.28
C TYR A 73 -6.07 -35.55 -31.24
N PRO A 74 -6.02 -36.84 -31.61
CA PRO A 74 -7.01 -37.44 -32.51
C PRO A 74 -8.45 -37.40 -31.97
N GLU A 75 -8.65 -37.49 -30.65
CA GLU A 75 -9.99 -37.41 -30.05
C GLU A 75 -10.58 -36.00 -30.20
N ILE A 76 -9.78 -34.96 -29.97
CA ILE A 76 -10.20 -33.58 -30.20
C ILE A 76 -10.41 -33.31 -31.68
N GLU A 77 -9.52 -33.79 -32.55
CA GLU A 77 -9.66 -33.61 -34.00
C GLU A 77 -10.94 -34.26 -34.54
N GLU A 78 -11.33 -35.43 -34.02
CA GLU A 78 -12.59 -36.08 -34.37
C GLU A 78 -13.82 -35.27 -33.90
N LEU A 79 -13.79 -34.75 -32.67
CA LEU A 79 -14.84 -33.88 -32.12
C LEU A 79 -14.98 -32.58 -32.92
N VAL A 80 -13.86 -31.94 -33.27
CA VAL A 80 -13.85 -30.72 -34.08
C VAL A 80 -14.42 -31.00 -35.48
N ARG A 81 -14.04 -32.13 -36.08
CA ARG A 81 -14.57 -32.55 -37.39
C ARG A 81 -16.07 -32.85 -37.36
N SER A 82 -16.61 -33.36 -36.25
CA SER A 82 -18.06 -33.59 -36.12
C SER A 82 -18.88 -32.29 -36.07
N HIS A 83 -18.22 -31.16 -35.87
CA HIS A 83 -18.80 -29.81 -35.89
C HIS A 83 -18.37 -29.00 -37.12
N GLU A 84 -17.98 -29.69 -38.21
CA GLU A 84 -17.53 -29.07 -39.46
C GLU A 84 -16.29 -28.15 -39.32
N GLY A 85 -15.48 -28.38 -38.28
CA GLY A 85 -14.24 -27.64 -38.03
C GLY A 85 -12.96 -28.36 -38.47
N GLU A 86 -11.85 -27.63 -38.42
CA GLU A 86 -10.48 -28.12 -38.59
C GLU A 86 -9.55 -27.48 -37.55
N VAL A 87 -8.59 -28.25 -37.03
CA VAL A 87 -7.56 -27.74 -36.12
C VAL A 87 -6.48 -27.04 -36.95
N ILE A 88 -6.32 -25.74 -36.72
CA ILE A 88 -5.38 -24.85 -37.43
C ILE A 88 -4.24 -24.36 -36.55
N GLY A 89 -4.33 -24.55 -35.23
CA GLY A 89 -3.28 -24.28 -34.26
C GLY A 89 -3.34 -25.25 -33.10
N TYR A 90 -2.20 -25.55 -32.49
CA TYR A 90 -2.10 -26.54 -31.42
C TYR A 90 -0.91 -26.28 -30.49
N ILE A 91 -1.16 -26.39 -29.19
CA ILE A 91 -0.14 -26.44 -28.15
C ILE A 91 -0.23 -27.80 -27.46
N SER A 92 0.66 -28.70 -27.84
CA SER A 92 0.67 -30.10 -27.39
C SER A 92 0.85 -30.29 -25.89
N GLN A 93 1.64 -29.44 -25.24
CA GLN A 93 1.93 -29.56 -23.81
C GLN A 93 0.70 -29.31 -22.94
N THR A 94 -0.21 -28.46 -23.40
CA THR A 94 -1.38 -28.02 -22.64
C THR A 94 -2.70 -28.48 -23.25
N GLY A 95 -2.71 -29.01 -24.48
CA GLY A 95 -3.95 -29.40 -25.15
C GLY A 95 -4.82 -28.20 -25.49
N ASP A 96 -4.20 -27.11 -25.93
CA ASP A 96 -4.90 -25.93 -26.44
C ASP A 96 -4.94 -26.00 -27.98
N TYR A 97 -6.09 -25.68 -28.56
CA TYR A 97 -6.36 -25.81 -29.99
C TYR A 97 -6.95 -24.49 -30.52
N GLN A 98 -6.50 -24.07 -31.69
CA GLN A 98 -7.15 -23.06 -32.52
C GLN A 98 -7.90 -23.80 -33.63
N ILE A 99 -9.18 -23.49 -33.78
CA ILE A 99 -10.11 -24.22 -34.64
C ILE A 99 -10.71 -23.25 -35.65
N GLU A 100 -10.79 -23.68 -36.91
CA GLU A 100 -11.50 -22.97 -37.97
C GLU A 100 -12.74 -23.76 -38.39
N ILE A 101 -13.90 -23.11 -38.35
CA ILE A 101 -15.18 -23.65 -38.80
C ILE A 101 -15.29 -23.43 -40.30
N LYS A 102 -15.44 -24.51 -41.08
CA LYS A 102 -15.40 -24.43 -42.55
C LYS A 102 -16.64 -23.82 -43.19
N LYS A 103 -17.72 -23.70 -42.41
CA LYS A 103 -18.98 -23.11 -42.84
C LYS A 103 -18.99 -21.65 -42.39
N GLU A 104 -19.37 -20.75 -43.30
CA GLU A 104 -19.71 -19.37 -42.93
C GLU A 104 -20.78 -19.38 -41.83
N CYS A 105 -20.46 -18.77 -40.70
CA CYS A 105 -21.31 -18.68 -39.53
C CYS A 105 -21.56 -17.22 -39.15
N THR A 106 -22.80 -16.88 -38.85
CA THR A 106 -23.10 -15.69 -38.05
C THR A 106 -22.50 -15.82 -36.65
N TYR A 107 -22.32 -14.70 -35.94
CA TYR A 107 -21.87 -14.70 -34.54
C TYR A 107 -22.66 -15.67 -33.66
N GLN A 108 -24.00 -15.68 -33.77
CA GLN A 108 -24.85 -16.59 -32.98
C GLN A 108 -24.69 -18.06 -33.37
N GLU A 109 -24.46 -18.36 -34.65
CA GLU A 109 -24.17 -19.73 -35.08
C GLU A 109 -22.80 -20.19 -34.56
N LEU A 110 -21.78 -19.32 -34.61
CA LEU A 110 -20.44 -19.64 -34.10
C LEU A 110 -20.45 -19.89 -32.58
N GLN A 111 -21.19 -19.06 -31.83
CA GLN A 111 -21.45 -19.31 -30.41
C GLN A 111 -22.17 -20.64 -30.16
N SER A 112 -23.13 -21.00 -31.02
CA SER A 112 -23.83 -22.29 -30.92
C SER A 112 -22.90 -23.47 -31.17
N VAL A 113 -21.94 -23.33 -32.09
CA VAL A 113 -20.89 -24.35 -32.31
C VAL A 113 -19.97 -24.45 -31.10
N ALA A 114 -19.53 -23.33 -30.53
CA ALA A 114 -18.71 -23.31 -29.31
C ALA A 114 -19.42 -24.03 -28.16
N GLN A 115 -20.70 -23.75 -27.94
CA GLN A 115 -21.51 -24.43 -26.94
C GLN A 115 -21.62 -25.94 -27.20
N GLY A 116 -21.81 -26.37 -28.45
CA GLY A 116 -21.88 -27.79 -28.81
C GLY A 116 -20.55 -28.53 -28.55
N LEU A 117 -19.41 -27.87 -28.78
CA LEU A 117 -18.09 -28.41 -28.43
C LEU A 117 -17.90 -28.50 -26.92
N GLU A 118 -18.37 -27.50 -26.17
CA GLU A 118 -18.25 -27.42 -24.72
C GLU A 118 -19.13 -28.47 -23.97
N GLU A 119 -20.22 -28.95 -24.60
CA GLU A 119 -21.04 -30.06 -24.06
C GLU A 119 -20.29 -31.40 -23.99
N SER A 120 -19.14 -31.52 -24.64
CA SER A 120 -18.34 -32.74 -24.65
C SER A 120 -17.55 -32.96 -23.37
N ASP A 121 -17.61 -34.18 -22.82
CA ASP A 121 -16.91 -34.54 -21.58
C ASP A 121 -15.38 -34.46 -21.66
N ILE A 122 -14.80 -34.33 -22.85
CA ILE A 122 -13.33 -34.23 -23.07
C ILE A 122 -12.83 -32.78 -23.19
N VAL A 123 -13.73 -31.80 -23.20
CA VAL A 123 -13.41 -30.38 -23.37
C VAL A 123 -13.46 -29.66 -22.02
N SER A 124 -12.49 -28.77 -21.79
CA SER A 124 -12.40 -27.95 -20.58
C SER A 124 -13.04 -26.58 -20.79
N THR A 125 -12.67 -25.90 -21.87
CA THR A 125 -13.20 -24.58 -22.23
C THR A 125 -13.26 -24.44 -23.74
N VAL A 126 -14.22 -23.66 -24.23
CA VAL A 126 -14.31 -23.21 -25.62
C VAL A 126 -14.69 -21.74 -25.63
N SER A 127 -14.08 -20.96 -26.52
CA SER A 127 -14.48 -19.57 -26.76
C SER A 127 -14.37 -19.25 -28.24
N LEU A 128 -14.98 -18.15 -28.66
CA LEU A 128 -14.56 -17.50 -29.90
C LEU A 128 -13.10 -17.06 -29.77
N GLU A 129 -12.39 -16.96 -30.89
CA GLU A 129 -11.06 -16.34 -30.91
C GLU A 129 -11.22 -14.82 -30.88
N TYR A 130 -11.45 -14.28 -29.68
CA TYR A 130 -11.50 -12.85 -29.48
C TYR A 130 -10.12 -12.21 -29.67
N VAL A 131 -10.10 -11.02 -30.25
CA VAL A 131 -8.87 -10.29 -30.58
C VAL A 131 -8.92 -8.87 -30.06
N SER A 132 -7.75 -8.32 -29.74
CA SER A 132 -7.60 -6.88 -29.49
C SER A 132 -6.20 -6.46 -29.94
N LYS A 133 -5.97 -5.15 -30.00
CA LYS A 133 -4.66 -4.62 -30.38
C LYS A 133 -3.66 -4.85 -29.24
N LEU A 134 -2.58 -5.57 -29.54
CA LEU A 134 -1.45 -5.73 -28.65
C LEU A 134 -0.44 -4.62 -28.91
N GLY A 135 0.14 -4.06 -27.86
CA GLY A 135 1.17 -3.05 -27.98
C GLY A 135 2.22 -3.13 -26.86
N PRO A 136 3.39 -2.53 -27.09
CA PRO A 136 4.37 -2.34 -26.03
C PRO A 136 3.79 -1.43 -24.93
N THR A 137 4.15 -1.70 -23.68
CA THR A 137 3.80 -0.84 -22.53
C THR A 137 4.84 0.27 -22.33
N THR A 138 5.15 1.00 -23.39
CA THR A 138 6.03 2.17 -23.42
C THR A 138 5.19 3.43 -23.61
N VAL A 139 5.65 4.56 -23.09
CA VAL A 139 5.05 5.87 -23.41
C VAL A 139 5.63 6.35 -24.74
N SER A 140 4.76 6.77 -25.67
CA SER A 140 5.20 7.22 -27.00
C SER A 140 5.72 8.66 -26.93
N TYR A 141 6.94 8.89 -27.41
CA TYR A 141 7.58 10.21 -27.47
C TYR A 141 7.04 11.13 -28.57
N ARG A 142 6.09 10.70 -29.41
CA ARG A 142 5.64 11.49 -30.57
C ARG A 142 5.00 12.84 -30.22
N ASP A 143 4.47 12.99 -29.01
CA ASP A 143 3.82 14.21 -28.54
C ASP A 143 4.66 15.02 -27.53
N ASP A 144 5.86 14.55 -27.18
CA ASP A 144 6.86 15.31 -26.43
C ASP A 144 7.72 16.08 -27.44
N PRO A 145 7.86 17.43 -27.35
CA PRO A 145 8.72 18.17 -28.25
C PRO A 145 10.13 17.59 -28.22
N TRP A 146 10.46 16.86 -29.28
CA TRP A 146 11.81 16.55 -29.69
C TRP A 146 12.72 17.74 -29.43
N THR A 147 13.51 17.64 -28.37
CA THR A 147 14.78 18.34 -28.34
C THR A 147 15.74 17.37 -28.99
N ASP A 148 16.27 17.77 -30.16
CA ASP A 148 17.24 17.04 -30.99
C ASP A 148 18.59 16.79 -30.27
N ASP A 149 18.61 16.61 -28.94
CA ASP A 149 19.81 16.61 -28.11
C ASP A 149 19.91 15.40 -27.18
N TYR A 150 19.76 14.21 -27.74
CA TYR A 150 20.44 13.03 -27.19
C TYR A 150 21.48 12.50 -28.17
N SER A 151 22.37 13.39 -28.66
CA SER A 151 23.77 12.98 -28.73
C SER A 151 24.29 13.01 -27.31
N MET A 152 24.29 11.87 -26.60
CA MET A 152 24.52 11.83 -25.15
C MET A 152 25.88 12.46 -24.77
N ASN A 153 25.81 13.75 -24.40
CA ASN A 153 26.81 14.50 -23.62
C ASN A 153 26.29 14.73 -22.18
N GLY A 154 25.32 13.93 -21.74
CA GLY A 154 24.85 13.92 -20.36
C GLY A 154 25.87 13.24 -19.45
N ASP A 155 26.06 13.77 -18.25
CA ASP A 155 26.89 13.13 -17.23
C ASP A 155 26.23 11.80 -16.85
N THR A 156 26.88 10.68 -17.14
CA THR A 156 26.47 9.34 -16.67
C THR A 156 26.58 9.20 -15.16
N ASN A 157 27.04 10.26 -14.48
CA ASN A 157 27.50 10.31 -13.10
C ASN A 157 28.72 9.39 -12.94
N ASN A 158 29.94 9.96 -12.94
CA ASN A 158 31.18 9.17 -12.86
C ASN A 158 31.44 8.52 -11.48
N THR A 159 30.53 8.71 -10.52
CA THR A 159 30.61 8.18 -9.15
C THR A 159 29.26 7.62 -8.75
N TRP A 160 29.21 6.31 -8.48
CA TRP A 160 28.03 5.62 -7.99
C TRP A 160 27.62 6.12 -6.60
N ASP A 161 26.34 6.46 -6.43
CA ASP A 161 25.72 6.84 -5.16
C ASP A 161 24.33 6.19 -5.02
N GLU A 162 24.29 4.99 -4.45
CA GLU A 162 23.06 4.23 -4.19
C GLU A 162 22.11 4.93 -3.20
N SER A 163 22.62 5.86 -2.38
CA SER A 163 21.82 6.61 -1.41
C SER A 163 21.11 7.82 -2.03
N ASN A 164 21.60 8.30 -3.17
CA ASN A 164 21.03 9.42 -3.90
C ASN A 164 21.15 9.20 -5.43
N PRO A 165 20.33 8.31 -6.00
CA PRO A 165 20.34 8.00 -7.41
C PRO A 165 20.25 9.23 -8.31
N SER A 166 21.10 9.32 -9.32
CA SER A 166 21.12 10.47 -10.23
C SER A 166 21.76 10.20 -11.59
N GLY A 167 21.63 11.17 -12.50
CA GLY A 167 22.17 11.06 -13.86
C GLY A 167 21.48 9.97 -14.68
N LEU A 168 22.14 9.52 -15.74
CA LEU A 168 21.57 8.53 -16.67
C LEU A 168 21.58 7.09 -16.13
N ASN A 169 22.39 6.80 -15.12
CA ASN A 169 22.49 5.48 -14.49
C ASN A 169 21.73 5.38 -13.16
N TRP A 170 20.89 6.38 -12.84
CA TRP A 170 20.11 6.42 -11.61
C TRP A 170 19.31 5.13 -11.38
N TRP A 171 18.85 4.50 -12.45
CA TRP A 171 18.07 3.26 -12.37
C TRP A 171 18.86 2.10 -11.74
N ALA A 172 20.18 2.04 -11.96
CA ALA A 172 21.04 1.01 -11.41
C ALA A 172 21.33 1.28 -9.93
N GLU A 173 21.59 2.55 -9.59
CA GLU A 173 21.74 3.02 -8.21
C GLU A 173 20.45 2.75 -7.40
N ALA A 174 19.29 3.00 -8.01
CA ALA A 174 18.01 2.89 -7.35
C ALA A 174 17.63 1.49 -6.89
N ILE A 175 18.19 0.46 -7.53
CA ILE A 175 17.98 -0.95 -7.17
C ILE A 175 19.24 -1.58 -6.54
N GLU A 176 20.25 -0.77 -6.20
CA GLU A 176 21.54 -1.17 -5.61
C GLU A 176 22.34 -2.18 -6.46
N MET A 177 22.36 -1.99 -7.78
CA MET A 177 23.22 -2.80 -8.65
C MET A 177 24.72 -2.57 -8.45
N PRO A 178 25.25 -1.35 -8.23
CA PRO A 178 26.68 -1.17 -7.96
C PRO A 178 27.23 -2.10 -6.86
N SER A 179 26.53 -2.23 -5.73
CA SER A 179 26.87 -3.16 -4.65
C SER A 179 26.88 -4.63 -5.09
N VAL A 180 25.94 -5.02 -5.96
CA VAL A 180 25.90 -6.37 -6.55
C VAL A 180 27.04 -6.60 -7.54
N TRP A 181 27.33 -5.65 -8.41
CA TRP A 181 28.40 -5.75 -9.41
C TRP A 181 29.80 -5.75 -8.79
N ASP A 182 29.99 -5.02 -7.68
CA ASP A 182 31.25 -5.03 -6.91
C ASP A 182 31.43 -6.32 -6.08
N SER A 183 30.37 -7.12 -5.93
CA SER A 183 30.41 -8.38 -5.20
C SER A 183 31.08 -9.50 -6.03
N ASN A 184 31.95 -10.29 -5.40
CA ASN A 184 32.64 -11.42 -6.05
C ASN A 184 31.74 -12.66 -6.12
N LEU A 185 30.65 -12.58 -6.89
CA LEU A 185 29.64 -13.63 -7.04
C LEU A 185 30.05 -14.69 -8.07
N GLU A 186 29.79 -15.96 -7.78
CA GLU A 186 29.87 -17.04 -8.75
C GLU A 186 28.48 -17.27 -9.36
N LEU A 187 28.23 -16.69 -10.54
CA LEU A 187 26.94 -16.75 -11.22
C LEU A 187 26.85 -17.98 -12.14
N GLN A 188 25.79 -18.77 -11.98
CA GLN A 188 25.42 -19.84 -12.90
C GLN A 188 24.55 -19.29 -14.05
N PRO A 189 24.69 -19.78 -15.29
CA PRO A 189 23.85 -19.34 -16.41
C PRO A 189 22.36 -19.64 -16.15
N VAL A 190 21.51 -18.62 -16.30
CA VAL A 190 20.06 -18.72 -16.19
C VAL A 190 19.42 -18.39 -17.52
N LYS A 191 18.49 -19.24 -17.98
CA LYS A 191 17.70 -19.00 -19.18
C LYS A 191 16.59 -18.01 -18.89
N VAL A 192 16.59 -16.88 -19.60
CA VAL A 192 15.62 -15.79 -19.46
C VAL A 192 14.85 -15.64 -20.76
N GLY A 193 13.53 -15.72 -20.68
CA GLY A 193 12.63 -15.50 -21.81
C GLY A 193 12.25 -14.03 -21.96
N LEU A 194 12.07 -13.56 -23.19
CA LEU A 194 11.51 -12.24 -23.49
C LEU A 194 10.39 -12.40 -24.50
N ILE A 195 9.21 -11.87 -24.21
CA ILE A 195 8.12 -11.73 -25.17
C ILE A 195 7.96 -10.24 -25.44
N ASP A 196 8.33 -9.80 -26.64
CA ASP A 196 8.42 -8.39 -26.98
C ASP A 196 8.25 -8.14 -28.50
N SER A 197 8.61 -6.94 -28.99
CA SER A 197 8.84 -6.65 -30.39
C SER A 197 10.19 -7.21 -30.87
N MET A 198 10.86 -6.60 -31.86
CA MET A 198 12.09 -7.17 -32.43
C MET A 198 13.32 -6.88 -31.53
N PHE A 199 14.33 -7.75 -31.66
CA PHE A 199 15.59 -7.69 -30.93
C PHE A 199 16.76 -7.41 -31.89
N ASP A 200 17.50 -6.31 -31.71
CA ASP A 200 18.79 -6.06 -32.37
C ASP A 200 19.92 -6.74 -31.62
N ILE A 201 20.06 -8.01 -31.96
CA ILE A 201 21.05 -8.96 -31.49
C ILE A 201 22.40 -8.86 -32.20
N ALA A 202 22.51 -7.97 -33.19
CA ALA A 202 23.80 -7.56 -33.74
C ALA A 202 24.41 -6.37 -32.97
N CYS A 203 23.67 -5.78 -32.04
CA CYS A 203 24.21 -4.80 -31.09
C CYS A 203 25.33 -5.44 -30.27
N LYS A 204 26.49 -4.80 -30.18
CA LYS A 204 27.68 -5.31 -29.47
C LYS A 204 27.44 -5.53 -27.97
N GLU A 205 26.50 -4.80 -27.39
CA GLU A 205 26.06 -4.99 -26.00
C GLU A 205 25.24 -6.27 -25.84
N LEU A 206 24.62 -6.76 -26.91
CA LEU A 206 23.71 -7.91 -26.94
C LEU A 206 24.20 -9.08 -27.79
N GLU A 207 25.38 -8.96 -28.40
CA GLU A 207 25.90 -9.96 -29.34
C GLU A 207 26.17 -11.29 -28.63
N GLU A 208 26.22 -12.38 -29.41
CA GLU A 208 26.52 -13.73 -28.95
C GLU A 208 27.69 -13.78 -27.94
N PRO A 209 27.60 -14.60 -26.87
CA PRO A 209 26.62 -15.67 -26.63
C PRO A 209 25.37 -15.25 -25.80
N LEU A 210 25.04 -13.96 -25.71
CA LEU A 210 23.95 -13.50 -24.82
C LEU A 210 22.57 -14.00 -25.26
N PHE A 211 22.18 -13.74 -26.52
CA PHE A 211 20.98 -14.35 -27.09
C PHE A 211 21.30 -15.75 -27.57
N VAL A 212 20.56 -16.75 -27.07
CA VAL A 212 20.77 -18.16 -27.45
C VAL A 212 19.83 -18.57 -28.57
N LYS A 213 18.57 -18.14 -28.52
CA LYS A 213 17.56 -18.39 -29.56
C LYS A 213 16.58 -17.23 -29.64
N THR A 214 16.09 -16.98 -30.86
CA THR A 214 15.01 -16.04 -31.12
C THR A 214 13.98 -16.64 -32.06
N TRP A 215 12.71 -16.26 -31.90
CA TRP A 215 11.60 -16.61 -32.78
C TRP A 215 10.92 -15.35 -33.29
N ASN A 216 10.43 -15.38 -34.53
CA ASN A 216 9.58 -14.34 -35.12
C ASN A 216 8.33 -14.99 -35.72
N ASN A 217 7.16 -14.69 -35.17
CA ASN A 217 5.91 -15.24 -35.64
C ASN A 217 5.16 -14.17 -36.47
N PRO A 218 4.61 -14.50 -37.65
CA PRO A 218 4.36 -15.85 -38.19
C PRO A 218 5.31 -16.41 -39.21
N VAL A 219 6.42 -15.71 -39.47
CA VAL A 219 7.30 -16.04 -40.59
C VAL A 219 8.24 -17.22 -40.28
N ASP A 220 8.53 -17.51 -39.01
CA ASP A 220 9.49 -18.55 -38.62
C ASP A 220 9.06 -19.36 -37.38
N GLN A 221 8.31 -20.44 -37.61
CA GLN A 221 7.95 -21.44 -36.59
C GLN A 221 9.07 -22.48 -36.33
N GLU A 222 10.17 -22.46 -37.10
CA GLU A 222 11.24 -23.46 -37.04
C GLU A 222 12.53 -22.97 -36.37
N SER A 223 12.57 -21.73 -35.85
CA SER A 223 13.78 -21.10 -35.28
C SER A 223 14.92 -20.98 -36.30
N ASN A 224 14.58 -20.86 -37.58
CA ASN A 224 15.53 -20.82 -38.70
C ASN A 224 15.88 -19.40 -39.17
N CYS A 225 15.22 -18.37 -38.64
CA CYS A 225 15.58 -16.98 -38.87
C CYS A 225 16.82 -16.69 -38.06
N THR A 226 17.96 -16.58 -38.76
CA THR A 226 19.20 -16.25 -38.07
C THR A 226 19.12 -14.83 -37.55
N VAL A 227 19.53 -14.70 -36.30
CA VAL A 227 19.77 -13.51 -35.49
C VAL A 227 20.08 -12.23 -36.31
N GLY A 228 21.03 -12.29 -37.25
CA GLY A 228 21.42 -11.14 -38.09
C GLY A 228 20.49 -10.79 -39.26
N GLN A 229 19.62 -11.69 -39.72
CA GLN A 229 18.69 -11.45 -40.83
C GLN A 229 17.57 -10.47 -40.45
N LEU A 230 17.16 -10.49 -39.17
CA LEU A 230 16.15 -9.59 -38.61
C LEU A 230 16.61 -8.12 -38.62
N TYR A 231 17.91 -7.84 -38.52
CA TYR A 231 18.45 -6.47 -38.49
C TYR A 231 18.83 -5.94 -39.89
N VAL A 232 19.34 -6.79 -40.79
CA VAL A 232 19.87 -6.39 -42.11
C VAL A 232 18.79 -5.78 -43.04
N GLN A 233 17.50 -6.01 -42.80
CA GLN A 233 16.42 -5.40 -43.59
C GLN A 233 16.13 -3.92 -43.25
N PHE A 234 16.59 -3.41 -42.10
CA PHE A 234 16.12 -2.11 -41.55
C PHE A 234 17.10 -0.94 -41.64
N SER A 235 18.18 -1.05 -42.42
CA SER A 235 19.21 0.01 -42.53
C SER A 235 18.77 1.29 -43.31
N GLY A 236 17.49 1.63 -43.32
CA GLY A 236 16.93 2.86 -43.90
C GLY A 236 16.66 3.93 -42.83
N GLN A 237 17.04 5.18 -43.09
CA GLN A 237 17.08 6.27 -42.09
C GLN A 237 15.73 6.82 -41.59
N ASP A 238 14.57 6.24 -41.92
CA ASP A 238 13.27 6.92 -41.76
C ASP A 238 12.24 6.25 -40.82
N LYS A 239 12.62 5.27 -39.99
CA LYS A 239 11.63 4.61 -39.12
C LYS A 239 12.13 4.37 -37.70
N GLN A 240 11.96 5.36 -36.84
CA GLN A 240 11.84 5.14 -35.39
C GLN A 240 10.48 4.48 -35.09
N SER A 241 10.42 3.17 -35.21
CA SER A 241 9.18 2.40 -35.08
C SER A 241 9.19 1.59 -33.77
N ASP A 242 8.01 1.32 -33.20
CA ASP A 242 7.77 0.48 -32.00
C ASP A 242 8.39 -0.93 -32.09
N THR A 243 8.90 -1.30 -33.27
CA THR A 243 9.65 -2.52 -33.57
C THR A 243 10.95 -2.69 -32.78
N PHE A 244 11.48 -1.64 -32.15
CA PHE A 244 12.81 -1.69 -31.51
C PHE A 244 12.78 -1.78 -29.98
N HIS A 245 11.58 -1.78 -29.40
CA HIS A 245 11.33 -1.85 -27.97
C HIS A 245 11.99 -3.07 -27.31
N GLY A 246 11.94 -4.25 -27.94
CA GLY A 246 12.54 -5.48 -27.40
C GLY A 246 14.06 -5.41 -27.20
N THR A 247 14.76 -4.61 -28.00
CA THR A 247 16.22 -4.40 -27.86
C THR A 247 16.56 -3.67 -26.55
N HIS A 248 15.76 -2.65 -26.21
CA HIS A 248 15.93 -1.87 -25.00
C HIS A 248 15.65 -2.69 -23.74
N VAL A 249 14.56 -3.46 -23.78
CA VAL A 249 14.19 -4.44 -22.73
C VAL A 249 15.30 -5.47 -22.52
N ALA A 250 15.88 -6.02 -23.59
CA ALA A 250 16.97 -6.99 -23.50
C ALA A 250 18.26 -6.40 -22.89
N GLY A 251 18.57 -5.14 -23.21
CA GLY A 251 19.71 -4.43 -22.64
C GLY A 251 19.65 -4.30 -21.12
N ILE A 252 18.49 -3.97 -20.57
CA ILE A 252 18.26 -3.85 -19.12
C ILE A 252 18.56 -5.17 -18.42
N ILE A 253 18.12 -6.29 -19.00
CA ILE A 253 18.30 -7.62 -18.40
C ILE A 253 19.77 -8.05 -18.46
N GLY A 254 20.42 -7.96 -19.62
CA GLY A 254 21.63 -8.76 -19.89
C GLY A 254 22.72 -8.10 -20.70
N ALA A 255 22.70 -6.78 -20.95
CA ALA A 255 23.79 -6.12 -21.67
C ALA A 255 25.16 -6.47 -21.07
N LYS A 256 26.13 -6.76 -21.95
CA LYS A 256 27.47 -7.21 -21.56
C LYS A 256 28.20 -6.18 -20.71
N ASP A 257 28.91 -6.66 -19.69
CA ASP A 257 29.81 -5.86 -18.88
C ASP A 257 31.20 -5.69 -19.54
N GLY A 258 31.98 -4.71 -19.07
CA GLY A 258 33.41 -4.59 -19.37
C GLY A 258 33.81 -4.32 -20.83
N ASN A 259 32.86 -4.09 -21.74
CA ASN A 259 33.11 -3.89 -23.18
C ASN A 259 33.37 -2.40 -23.57
N SER A 260 33.34 -1.49 -22.59
CA SER A 260 33.49 -0.03 -22.76
C SER A 260 32.46 0.63 -23.69
N GLN A 261 31.27 0.05 -23.84
CA GLN A 261 30.20 0.54 -24.70
C GLN A 261 28.86 0.50 -23.98
N GLY A 262 28.08 1.57 -24.12
CA GLY A 262 26.70 1.65 -23.64
C GLY A 262 26.53 1.35 -22.16
N ILE A 263 25.69 0.35 -21.82
CA ILE A 263 25.32 0.00 -20.45
C ILE A 263 25.80 -1.40 -20.03
N THR A 264 25.76 -1.68 -18.73
CA THR A 264 25.83 -3.05 -18.17
C THR A 264 24.44 -3.46 -17.72
N GLY A 265 23.99 -4.64 -18.16
CA GLY A 265 22.70 -5.19 -17.75
C GLY A 265 22.74 -5.70 -16.31
N ILE A 266 21.56 -5.98 -15.76
CA ILE A 266 21.44 -6.47 -14.38
C ILE A 266 22.14 -7.83 -14.22
N ASN A 267 21.92 -8.76 -15.15
CA ASN A 267 22.56 -10.06 -15.18
C ASN A 267 23.28 -10.31 -16.52
N PRO A 268 24.54 -9.87 -16.68
CA PRO A 268 25.33 -10.13 -17.88
C PRO A 268 25.60 -11.63 -18.14
N SER A 269 25.37 -12.50 -17.16
CA SER A 269 25.51 -13.97 -17.29
C SER A 269 24.25 -14.69 -17.78
N ALA A 270 23.14 -13.97 -17.97
CA ALA A 270 21.89 -14.53 -18.46
C ALA A 270 22.03 -15.11 -19.87
N GLN A 271 21.16 -16.07 -20.19
CA GLN A 271 20.98 -16.63 -21.53
C GLN A 271 19.62 -16.21 -22.05
N LEU A 272 19.57 -15.29 -23.01
CA LEU A 272 18.33 -14.68 -23.48
C LEU A 272 17.67 -15.54 -24.57
N TYR A 273 16.36 -15.74 -24.44
CA TYR A 273 15.49 -16.45 -25.37
C TYR A 273 14.36 -15.48 -25.77
N GLY A 274 14.44 -14.92 -26.98
CA GLY A 274 13.52 -13.86 -27.43
C GLY A 274 12.39 -14.38 -28.32
N TYR A 275 11.15 -14.01 -28.06
CA TYR A 275 10.01 -14.28 -28.93
C TYR A 275 9.38 -12.95 -29.37
N ALA A 276 9.59 -12.60 -30.64
CA ALA A 276 9.04 -11.38 -31.22
C ALA A 276 7.59 -11.60 -31.67
N LEU A 277 6.65 -10.90 -31.03
CA LEU A 277 5.22 -10.89 -31.40
C LEU A 277 4.86 -9.75 -32.35
N MET A 278 5.71 -8.71 -32.43
CA MET A 278 5.54 -7.57 -33.32
C MET A 278 6.80 -7.40 -34.18
N SER A 279 6.68 -7.51 -35.49
CA SER A 279 7.81 -7.48 -36.42
C SER A 279 7.43 -6.72 -37.71
N GLU A 280 8.36 -6.01 -38.37
CA GLU A 280 8.03 -5.31 -39.63
C GLU A 280 7.76 -6.27 -40.81
N GLU A 281 8.28 -7.49 -40.75
CA GLU A 281 7.89 -8.59 -41.64
C GLU A 281 6.44 -9.02 -41.38
N ALA A 282 5.94 -8.85 -40.15
CA ALA A 282 4.53 -8.96 -39.81
C ALA A 282 3.70 -7.72 -40.16
N LYS A 283 4.29 -6.53 -40.42
CA LYS A 283 3.53 -5.34 -40.87
C LYS A 283 2.99 -5.48 -42.30
N ASP A 284 3.66 -6.24 -43.17
CA ASP A 284 3.11 -6.58 -44.49
C ASP A 284 1.91 -7.57 -44.38
N ILE A 285 1.68 -8.15 -43.18
CA ILE A 285 0.58 -9.08 -42.84
C ILE A 285 -0.42 -8.44 -41.83
N GLN A 286 -0.08 -7.33 -41.19
CA GLN A 286 -0.89 -6.68 -40.16
C GLN A 286 -0.89 -5.15 -40.34
N GLU A 287 -1.84 -4.62 -41.11
CA GLU A 287 -2.19 -3.19 -41.07
C GLU A 287 -2.85 -2.81 -39.73
N ALA A 288 -3.24 -3.80 -38.91
CA ALA A 288 -3.65 -3.64 -37.51
C ALA A 288 -3.03 -4.78 -36.69
N ASN A 289 -2.29 -4.46 -35.62
CA ASN A 289 -1.62 -5.41 -34.69
C ASN A 289 -2.62 -6.25 -33.87
N TRP A 290 -3.53 -6.95 -34.54
CA TRP A 290 -4.51 -7.84 -33.92
C TRP A 290 -3.80 -9.04 -33.32
N SER A 291 -4.14 -9.33 -32.06
CA SER A 291 -3.57 -10.45 -31.31
C SER A 291 -4.66 -11.15 -30.52
N SER A 292 -4.59 -12.47 -30.48
CA SER A 292 -5.41 -13.33 -29.62
C SER A 292 -4.57 -13.87 -28.45
N VAL A 293 -5.25 -14.34 -27.39
CA VAL A 293 -4.56 -15.01 -26.27
C VAL A 293 -3.81 -16.27 -26.73
N PHE A 294 -4.23 -16.92 -27.81
CA PHE A 294 -3.60 -18.13 -28.32
C PHE A 294 -2.18 -17.87 -28.85
N GLN A 295 -1.97 -16.71 -29.48
CA GLN A 295 -0.64 -16.25 -29.89
C GLN A 295 0.29 -16.07 -28.67
N LEU A 296 -0.20 -15.46 -27.58
CA LEU A 296 0.57 -15.32 -26.33
C LEU A 296 0.85 -16.68 -25.66
N LYS A 297 -0.10 -17.62 -25.69
CA LYS A 297 0.12 -18.98 -25.19
C LYS A 297 1.20 -19.71 -25.99
N CYS A 298 1.23 -19.55 -27.32
CA CYS A 298 2.25 -20.16 -28.16
C CYS A 298 3.66 -19.62 -27.86
N SER A 299 3.79 -18.31 -27.64
CA SER A 299 5.09 -17.72 -27.28
C SER A 299 5.57 -18.19 -25.91
N LEU A 300 4.67 -18.21 -24.91
CA LEU A 300 4.97 -18.78 -23.60
C LEU A 300 5.34 -20.26 -23.66
N ALA A 301 4.58 -21.07 -24.38
CA ALA A 301 4.86 -22.50 -24.55
C ALA A 301 6.23 -22.75 -25.16
N THR A 302 6.61 -21.93 -26.15
CA THR A 302 7.93 -22.00 -26.78
C THR A 302 9.05 -21.72 -25.78
N LEU A 303 8.93 -20.65 -24.99
CA LEU A 303 9.95 -20.26 -24.01
C LEU A 303 10.03 -21.23 -22.82
N LEU A 304 8.89 -21.62 -22.26
CA LEU A 304 8.81 -22.58 -21.14
C LEU A 304 9.42 -23.94 -21.52
N ASN A 305 9.24 -24.38 -22.76
CA ASN A 305 9.84 -25.64 -23.21
C ASN A 305 11.34 -25.58 -23.46
N GLU A 306 11.91 -24.38 -23.66
CA GLU A 306 13.36 -24.19 -23.59
C GLU A 306 13.89 -24.21 -22.15
N GLY A 307 12.99 -24.22 -21.16
CA GLY A 307 13.30 -24.22 -19.73
C GLY A 307 13.72 -22.85 -19.22
N THR A 308 13.16 -21.76 -19.76
CA THR A 308 13.34 -20.42 -19.20
C THR A 308 12.83 -20.37 -17.78
N LYS A 309 13.61 -19.78 -16.87
CA LYS A 309 13.27 -19.66 -15.44
C LYS A 309 12.46 -18.41 -15.15
N VAL A 310 12.74 -17.33 -15.86
CA VAL A 310 11.97 -16.10 -15.79
C VAL A 310 11.65 -15.61 -17.20
N ILE A 311 10.44 -15.11 -17.40
CA ILE A 311 9.98 -14.56 -18.68
C ILE A 311 9.54 -13.12 -18.46
N ASN A 312 10.14 -12.17 -19.19
CA ASN A 312 9.68 -10.79 -19.24
C ASN A 312 8.58 -10.63 -20.29
N ILE A 313 7.49 -9.96 -19.91
CA ILE A 313 6.42 -9.54 -20.83
C ILE A 313 6.18 -8.04 -20.64
N SER A 314 6.77 -7.24 -21.53
CA SER A 314 6.64 -5.77 -21.55
C SER A 314 5.62 -5.30 -22.60
N MET A 315 4.51 -6.03 -22.70
CA MET A 315 3.43 -5.80 -23.67
C MET A 315 2.07 -6.08 -23.03
N GLY A 316 0.99 -5.55 -23.60
CA GLY A 316 -0.36 -5.82 -23.11
C GLY A 316 -1.48 -5.21 -23.96
N TYR A 317 -2.72 -5.52 -23.59
CA TYR A 317 -3.92 -5.05 -24.27
C TYR A 317 -4.42 -3.74 -23.65
N GLY A 318 -3.60 -2.70 -23.77
CA GLY A 318 -3.83 -1.41 -23.11
C GLY A 318 -5.18 -0.76 -23.47
N ASP A 319 -5.60 -0.85 -24.73
CA ASP A 319 -6.88 -0.32 -25.18
C ASP A 319 -8.07 -1.10 -24.59
N ALA A 320 -7.97 -2.44 -24.51
CA ALA A 320 -8.98 -3.28 -23.89
C ALA A 320 -9.10 -3.00 -22.39
N LEU A 321 -7.96 -2.91 -21.68
CA LEU A 321 -7.90 -2.57 -20.27
C LEU A 321 -8.56 -1.21 -19.99
N ARG A 322 -8.23 -0.21 -20.82
CA ARG A 322 -8.79 1.14 -20.74
C ARG A 322 -10.31 1.14 -20.96
N GLY A 323 -10.75 0.54 -22.06
CA GLY A 323 -12.17 0.51 -22.45
C GLY A 323 -13.03 -0.27 -21.46
N ALA A 324 -12.54 -1.40 -20.93
CA ALA A 324 -13.24 -2.19 -19.93
C ALA A 324 -13.53 -1.37 -18.65
N GLN A 325 -12.56 -0.57 -18.19
CA GLN A 325 -12.71 0.30 -17.02
C GLN A 325 -13.56 1.55 -17.32
N ASP A 326 -13.63 1.97 -18.57
CA ASP A 326 -14.51 3.04 -19.04
C ASP A 326 -15.97 2.56 -19.29
N GLY A 327 -16.26 1.29 -18.97
CA GLY A 327 -17.62 0.72 -18.96
C GLY A 327 -17.98 -0.14 -20.18
N ASP A 328 -17.00 -0.46 -21.04
CA ASP A 328 -17.21 -1.35 -22.17
C ASP A 328 -17.33 -2.81 -21.71
N LYS A 329 -18.55 -3.35 -21.79
CA LYS A 329 -18.87 -4.72 -21.34
C LYS A 329 -18.25 -5.80 -22.22
N ALA A 330 -18.05 -5.52 -23.50
CA ALA A 330 -17.46 -6.49 -24.42
C ALA A 330 -15.96 -6.65 -24.12
N LEU A 331 -15.26 -5.54 -23.85
CA LEU A 331 -13.86 -5.57 -23.43
C LEU A 331 -13.68 -6.17 -22.03
N GLN A 332 -14.64 -5.98 -21.11
CA GLN A 332 -14.64 -6.69 -19.83
C GLN A 332 -14.72 -8.21 -20.02
N GLU A 333 -15.61 -8.69 -20.89
CA GLU A 333 -15.75 -10.11 -21.18
C GLU A 333 -14.53 -10.67 -21.92
N PHE A 334 -13.95 -9.90 -22.87
CA PHE A 334 -12.68 -10.21 -23.53
C PHE A 334 -11.57 -10.50 -22.51
N LEU A 335 -11.33 -9.57 -21.57
CA LEU A 335 -10.24 -9.71 -20.59
C LEU A 335 -10.50 -10.90 -19.67
N LYS A 336 -11.75 -11.09 -19.23
CA LYS A 336 -12.14 -12.19 -18.35
C LYS A 336 -11.96 -13.57 -19.00
N ILE A 337 -12.47 -13.77 -20.22
CA ILE A 337 -12.34 -15.04 -20.96
C ILE A 337 -10.87 -15.36 -21.19
N ASN A 338 -10.09 -14.37 -21.65
CA ASN A 338 -8.69 -14.58 -21.95
C ASN A 338 -7.83 -14.80 -20.69
N SER A 339 -8.16 -14.14 -19.58
CA SER A 339 -7.51 -14.39 -18.28
C SER A 339 -7.75 -15.82 -17.79
N SER A 340 -9.00 -16.29 -17.80
CA SER A 340 -9.35 -17.68 -17.45
C SER A 340 -8.67 -18.72 -18.37
N SER A 341 -8.60 -18.40 -19.67
CA SER A 341 -7.90 -19.20 -20.67
C SER A 341 -6.40 -19.28 -20.35
N MET A 342 -5.75 -18.16 -20.01
CA MET A 342 -4.34 -18.11 -19.65
C MET A 342 -4.05 -18.81 -18.31
N GLU A 343 -4.92 -18.65 -17.31
CA GLU A 343 -4.84 -19.33 -16.02
C GLU A 343 -4.80 -20.86 -16.19
N THR A 344 -5.74 -21.41 -16.98
CA THR A 344 -5.79 -22.85 -17.27
C THR A 344 -4.52 -23.34 -17.98
N PHE A 345 -3.99 -22.54 -18.90
CA PHE A 345 -2.78 -22.84 -19.65
C PHE A 345 -1.54 -22.89 -18.73
N LEU A 346 -1.35 -21.87 -17.90
CA LEU A 346 -0.21 -21.80 -16.98
C LEU A 346 -0.30 -22.85 -15.88
N ARG A 347 -1.52 -23.14 -15.39
CA ARG A 347 -1.75 -24.18 -14.38
C ARG A 347 -1.24 -25.54 -14.84
N LYS A 348 -1.44 -25.92 -16.11
CA LYS A 348 -0.93 -27.18 -16.66
C LYS A 348 0.60 -27.28 -16.65
N TYR A 349 1.32 -26.17 -16.83
CA TYR A 349 2.78 -26.15 -16.70
C TYR A 349 3.23 -26.29 -15.24
N ILE A 350 2.53 -25.64 -14.32
CA ILE A 350 2.79 -25.73 -12.87
C ILE A 350 2.52 -27.16 -12.37
N ASP A 351 1.40 -27.77 -12.75
CA ASP A 351 1.03 -29.14 -12.38
C ASP A 351 2.01 -30.18 -12.98
N ALA A 352 2.62 -29.86 -14.13
CA ALA A 352 3.72 -30.64 -14.71
C ALA A 352 5.07 -30.47 -13.98
N GLY A 353 5.11 -29.68 -12.90
CA GLY A 353 6.29 -29.46 -12.06
C GLY A 353 7.30 -28.47 -12.64
N GLN A 354 6.89 -27.61 -13.58
CA GLN A 354 7.79 -26.59 -14.11
C GLN A 354 7.92 -25.40 -13.16
N GLU A 355 9.17 -25.03 -12.88
CA GLU A 355 9.52 -23.86 -12.06
C GLU A 355 9.86 -22.68 -12.96
N PHE A 356 8.96 -21.69 -13.00
CA PHE A 356 9.11 -20.46 -13.77
C PHE A 356 8.46 -19.26 -13.08
N LEU A 357 8.92 -18.05 -13.40
CA LEU A 357 8.26 -16.78 -13.08
C LEU A 357 7.99 -15.98 -14.36
N ILE A 358 6.93 -15.18 -14.33
CA ILE A 358 6.59 -14.20 -15.36
C ILE A 358 6.63 -12.81 -14.72
N CYS A 359 7.48 -11.93 -15.23
CA CYS A 359 7.49 -10.52 -14.87
C CYS A 359 6.70 -9.75 -15.93
N LYS A 360 5.51 -9.28 -15.55
CA LYS A 360 4.57 -8.61 -16.44
C LYS A 360 4.53 -7.12 -16.12
N SER A 361 4.66 -6.27 -17.13
CA SER A 361 4.45 -4.82 -16.95
C SER A 361 3.01 -4.50 -16.55
N ALA A 362 2.81 -3.57 -15.62
CA ALA A 362 1.48 -3.17 -15.13
C ALA A 362 0.63 -2.43 -16.18
N GLY A 363 1.26 -1.81 -17.18
CA GLY A 363 0.63 -1.00 -18.22
C GLY A 363 0.72 0.51 -17.97
N ASN A 364 0.44 1.30 -19.01
CA ASN A 364 0.69 2.75 -19.06
C ASN A 364 -0.56 3.57 -19.41
N GLN A 365 -1.75 3.11 -19.02
CA GLN A 365 -3.00 3.77 -19.41
C GLN A 365 -3.37 4.92 -18.47
N SER A 366 -2.81 4.95 -17.25
CA SER A 366 -3.02 6.06 -16.33
C SER A 366 -2.51 7.38 -16.89
N SER A 367 -3.06 8.47 -16.38
CA SER A 367 -2.58 9.82 -16.60
C SER A 367 -2.92 10.70 -15.39
N VAL A 368 -2.42 11.93 -15.39
CA VAL A 368 -2.74 12.91 -14.34
C VAL A 368 -4.26 13.06 -14.24
N GLY A 369 -4.83 12.72 -13.08
CA GLY A 369 -6.28 12.82 -12.81
C GLY A 369 -7.12 11.63 -13.28
N LYS A 370 -6.54 10.61 -13.94
CA LYS A 370 -7.25 9.38 -14.31
C LYS A 370 -6.35 8.15 -14.13
N LYS A 371 -6.69 7.29 -13.17
CA LYS A 371 -5.92 6.09 -12.83
C LYS A 371 -6.64 4.86 -13.37
N TYR A 372 -5.88 3.89 -13.89
CA TYR A 372 -6.39 2.59 -14.29
C TYR A 372 -5.81 1.49 -13.40
N ASP A 373 -6.65 0.52 -13.06
CA ASP A 373 -6.29 -0.66 -12.29
C ASP A 373 -5.58 -1.69 -13.19
N ALA A 374 -4.39 -2.11 -12.80
CA ALA A 374 -3.60 -3.13 -13.46
C ALA A 374 -4.27 -4.51 -13.38
N SER A 375 -5.16 -4.75 -12.41
CA SER A 375 -5.88 -6.01 -12.23
C SER A 375 -6.82 -6.37 -13.38
N TYR A 376 -7.02 -5.48 -14.35
CA TYR A 376 -7.80 -5.75 -15.57
C TYR A 376 -6.94 -6.39 -16.68
N ASP A 377 -5.61 -6.40 -16.58
CA ASP A 377 -4.74 -7.10 -17.54
C ASP A 377 -4.93 -8.63 -17.43
N ILE A 378 -4.82 -9.35 -18.55
CA ILE A 378 -5.04 -10.81 -18.63
C ILE A 378 -4.23 -11.60 -17.59
N PHE A 379 -2.97 -11.25 -17.37
CA PHE A 379 -2.10 -11.95 -16.40
C PHE A 379 -2.36 -11.49 -14.98
N ALA A 380 -2.61 -10.20 -14.80
CA ALA A 380 -2.88 -9.59 -13.51
C ALA A 380 -4.24 -10.04 -12.93
N ALA A 381 -5.23 -10.28 -13.78
CA ALA A 381 -6.59 -10.69 -13.44
C ALA A 381 -6.73 -12.17 -13.02
N ILE A 382 -5.67 -12.97 -13.16
CA ILE A 382 -5.66 -14.40 -12.81
C ILE A 382 -5.99 -14.55 -11.32
N ALA A 383 -7.01 -15.38 -11.03
CA ALA A 383 -7.61 -15.49 -9.70
C ALA A 383 -7.05 -16.68 -8.91
N ASP A 384 -6.62 -17.74 -9.59
CA ASP A 384 -5.95 -18.85 -8.93
C ASP A 384 -4.62 -18.41 -8.32
N GLU A 385 -4.51 -18.48 -6.99
CA GLU A 385 -3.35 -18.00 -6.23
C GLU A 385 -2.06 -18.71 -6.60
N VAL A 386 -2.10 -20.01 -6.88
CA VAL A 386 -0.91 -20.79 -7.26
C VAL A 386 -0.39 -20.34 -8.63
N VAL A 387 -1.27 -20.00 -9.57
CA VAL A 387 -0.85 -19.41 -10.85
C VAL A 387 -0.41 -17.96 -10.66
N ALA A 388 -1.14 -17.17 -9.86
CA ALA A 388 -0.79 -15.78 -9.57
C ALA A 388 0.58 -15.64 -8.90
N HIS A 389 0.99 -16.62 -8.06
CA HIS A 389 2.33 -16.70 -7.47
C HIS A 389 3.44 -16.96 -8.49
N ARG A 390 3.12 -17.31 -9.73
CA ARG A 390 4.09 -17.35 -10.84
C ARG A 390 4.21 -16.03 -11.60
N ILE A 391 3.41 -15.01 -11.25
CA ILE A 391 3.32 -13.75 -11.99
C ILE A 391 3.61 -12.58 -11.05
N ILE A 392 4.64 -11.80 -11.40
CA ILE A 392 5.00 -10.56 -10.73
C ILE A 392 4.59 -9.40 -11.65
N VAL A 393 3.63 -8.60 -11.22
CA VAL A 393 3.15 -7.42 -11.94
C VAL A 393 3.93 -6.20 -11.47
N VAL A 394 4.60 -5.55 -12.42
CA VAL A 394 5.62 -4.53 -12.15
C VAL A 394 5.14 -3.14 -12.53
N GLY A 395 5.03 -2.25 -11.53
CA GLY A 395 4.75 -0.83 -11.70
C GLY A 395 6.01 -0.03 -12.02
N ALA A 396 5.84 1.15 -12.64
CA ALA A 396 6.93 2.06 -12.96
C ALA A 396 7.04 3.18 -11.92
N ALA A 397 8.26 3.43 -11.47
CA ALA A 397 8.58 4.53 -10.56
C ALA A 397 9.61 5.48 -11.17
N GLN A 398 9.66 6.70 -10.63
CA GLN A 398 10.68 7.69 -10.92
C GLN A 398 11.31 8.16 -9.59
N TRP A 399 12.59 8.54 -9.64
CA TRP A 399 13.20 9.29 -8.57
C TRP A 399 12.75 10.75 -8.67
N SER A 400 12.06 11.24 -7.65
CA SER A 400 11.70 12.65 -7.55
C SER A 400 12.03 13.13 -6.16
N ASN A 401 12.71 14.28 -6.08
CA ASN A 401 12.87 14.95 -4.81
C ASN A 401 13.46 14.06 -3.70
N GLY A 402 14.41 13.17 -3.98
CA GLY A 402 15.05 12.36 -2.95
C GLY A 402 14.22 11.17 -2.46
N TYR A 403 13.12 10.84 -3.13
CA TYR A 403 12.30 9.66 -2.86
C TYR A 403 11.73 9.07 -4.16
N TYR A 404 11.22 7.84 -4.10
CA TYR A 404 10.57 7.19 -5.23
C TYR A 404 9.06 7.47 -5.23
N VAL A 405 8.55 7.87 -6.39
CA VAL A 405 7.11 8.05 -6.65
C VAL A 405 6.69 7.23 -7.86
N PRO A 406 5.44 6.74 -7.93
CA PRO A 406 4.97 6.08 -9.12
C PRO A 406 4.94 7.08 -10.26
N THR A 407 5.24 6.63 -11.48
CA THR A 407 5.11 7.52 -12.65
C THR A 407 3.64 7.87 -12.89
N TYR A 408 3.40 8.99 -13.60
CA TYR A 408 2.04 9.43 -13.89
C TYR A 408 1.28 8.44 -14.79
N PHE A 409 2.00 7.67 -15.61
CA PHE A 409 1.42 6.76 -16.59
C PHE A 409 1.17 5.35 -16.05
N THR A 410 1.85 4.92 -14.99
CA THR A 410 1.74 3.53 -14.50
C THR A 410 0.31 3.20 -14.09
N ASN A 411 -0.21 2.07 -14.56
CA ASN A 411 -1.39 1.46 -13.95
C ASN A 411 -1.06 1.06 -12.51
N ARG A 412 -2.09 1.02 -11.66
CA ARG A 412 -1.97 0.88 -10.20
C ARG A 412 -2.95 -0.15 -9.67
N GLY A 413 -3.13 -0.22 -8.37
CA GLY A 413 -4.09 -1.13 -7.74
C GLY A 413 -3.42 -2.31 -7.05
N PRO A 414 -4.20 -3.11 -6.31
CA PRO A 414 -3.69 -4.10 -5.37
C PRO A 414 -2.89 -5.24 -6.03
N ARG A 415 -2.99 -5.39 -7.34
CA ARG A 415 -2.28 -6.43 -8.08
C ARG A 415 -0.85 -6.04 -8.47
N VAL A 416 -0.47 -4.77 -8.39
CA VAL A 416 0.93 -4.36 -8.59
C VAL A 416 1.76 -4.86 -7.41
N ASP A 417 2.60 -5.87 -7.66
CA ASP A 417 3.36 -6.53 -6.58
C ASP A 417 4.59 -5.70 -6.16
N VAL A 418 5.24 -5.05 -7.12
CA VAL A 418 6.53 -4.38 -6.97
C VAL A 418 6.66 -3.24 -7.97
N TYR A 419 7.47 -2.24 -7.63
CA TYR A 419 7.87 -1.17 -8.52
C TYR A 419 9.36 -1.28 -8.87
N ALA A 420 9.71 -0.79 -10.05
CA ALA A 420 11.09 -0.57 -10.46
C ALA A 420 11.21 0.74 -11.25
N PRO A 421 12.43 1.29 -11.40
CA PRO A 421 12.68 2.45 -12.26
C PRO A 421 12.07 2.30 -13.65
N GLY A 422 11.25 3.26 -14.07
CA GLY A 422 10.55 3.22 -15.35
C GLY A 422 10.48 4.54 -16.10
N LYS A 423 11.22 5.57 -15.68
CA LYS A 423 11.29 6.87 -16.35
C LYS A 423 12.74 7.26 -16.65
N ASP A 424 13.00 7.77 -17.85
CA ASP A 424 14.32 8.15 -18.32
C ASP A 424 15.34 7.00 -18.21
N ILE A 425 14.93 5.78 -18.60
CA ILE A 425 15.75 4.57 -18.42
C ILE A 425 16.68 4.37 -19.61
N LEU A 426 17.98 4.57 -19.38
CA LEU A 426 19.02 4.34 -20.37
C LEU A 426 19.21 2.84 -20.64
N SER A 427 19.11 2.42 -21.91
CA SER A 427 19.46 1.07 -22.33
C SER A 427 19.82 1.01 -23.82
N CYS A 428 20.16 -0.20 -24.28
CA CYS A 428 20.50 -0.52 -25.65
C CYS A 428 19.37 -0.12 -26.62
N PHE A 429 19.77 0.34 -27.78
CA PHE A 429 18.90 0.67 -28.90
C PHE A 429 19.57 0.18 -30.20
N PRO A 430 18.79 -0.12 -31.26
CA PRO A 430 19.38 -0.67 -32.46
C PRO A 430 20.48 0.20 -33.07
N ASN A 431 21.39 -0.45 -33.80
CA ASN A 431 22.59 0.14 -34.40
C ASN A 431 23.71 0.51 -33.42
N ASN A 432 23.81 -0.18 -32.27
CA ASN A 432 24.79 0.14 -31.20
C ASN A 432 24.63 1.55 -30.62
N ILE A 433 23.38 1.99 -30.49
CA ILE A 433 23.04 3.27 -29.87
C ILE A 433 22.47 2.97 -28.48
N THR A 434 22.58 3.90 -27.55
CA THR A 434 21.84 3.86 -26.28
C THR A 434 20.87 5.02 -26.20
N THR A 435 19.69 4.80 -25.63
CA THR A 435 18.67 5.85 -25.45
C THR A 435 17.89 5.65 -24.16
N CYS A 436 17.28 6.73 -23.67
CA CYS A 436 16.30 6.66 -22.59
C CYS A 436 14.91 6.33 -23.15
N LEU A 437 14.19 5.45 -22.46
CA LEU A 437 12.76 5.18 -22.68
C LEU A 437 11.98 5.25 -21.36
N ASP A 438 10.69 5.57 -21.46
CA ASP A 438 9.72 5.63 -20.36
C ASP A 438 8.68 4.51 -20.49
N GLY A 439 8.42 3.80 -19.40
CA GLY A 439 7.32 2.84 -19.34
C GLY A 439 7.46 1.80 -18.24
N THR A 440 6.33 1.18 -17.90
CA THR A 440 6.34 -0.10 -17.14
C THR A 440 7.09 -1.19 -17.89
N SER A 441 7.24 -1.05 -19.22
CA SER A 441 8.12 -1.86 -20.05
C SER A 441 9.60 -1.84 -19.69
N MET A 442 10.10 -0.77 -19.05
CA MET A 442 11.49 -0.66 -18.61
C MET A 442 11.64 -1.12 -17.16
N ALA A 443 10.58 -1.01 -16.35
CA ALA A 443 10.55 -1.50 -14.98
C ALA A 443 10.50 -3.04 -14.90
N ALA A 444 9.63 -3.69 -15.69
CA ALA A 444 9.48 -5.15 -15.72
C ALA A 444 10.79 -5.94 -16.02
N PRO A 445 11.63 -5.54 -16.99
CA PRO A 445 12.90 -6.22 -17.24
C PRO A 445 13.91 -6.03 -16.10
N MET A 446 13.77 -4.99 -15.27
CA MET A 446 14.63 -4.86 -14.09
C MET A 446 14.34 -5.97 -13.08
N VAL A 447 13.06 -6.18 -12.76
CA VAL A 447 12.65 -7.27 -11.87
C VAL A 447 12.99 -8.63 -12.47
N THR A 448 12.85 -8.78 -13.79
CA THR A 448 13.30 -9.99 -14.52
C THR A 448 14.80 -10.23 -14.34
N GLY A 449 15.61 -9.18 -14.49
CA GLY A 449 17.06 -9.21 -14.28
C GLY A 449 17.39 -9.66 -12.87
N VAL A 450 16.78 -9.06 -11.85
CA VAL A 450 17.02 -9.41 -10.43
C VAL A 450 16.57 -10.85 -10.15
N ALA A 451 15.43 -11.29 -10.67
CA ALA A 451 14.98 -12.68 -10.54
C ALA A 451 16.01 -13.66 -11.14
N SER A 452 16.57 -13.31 -12.31
CA SER A 452 17.61 -14.12 -12.95
C SER A 452 18.92 -14.13 -12.16
N LEU A 453 19.30 -13.03 -11.50
CA LEU A 453 20.46 -12.99 -10.59
C LEU A 453 20.26 -13.89 -9.37
N VAL A 454 19.09 -13.82 -8.74
CA VAL A 454 18.74 -14.68 -7.59
C VAL A 454 18.89 -16.16 -7.94
N TRP A 455 18.40 -16.58 -9.11
CA TRP A 455 18.61 -17.95 -9.59
C TRP A 455 20.04 -18.25 -10.03
N ALA A 456 20.77 -17.28 -10.58
CA ALA A 456 22.16 -17.47 -10.98
C ALA A 456 23.05 -17.72 -9.75
N VAL A 457 22.74 -17.05 -8.64
CA VAL A 457 23.36 -17.26 -7.34
C VAL A 457 22.92 -18.60 -6.73
N ASN A 458 21.64 -18.95 -6.83
CA ASN A 458 21.09 -20.16 -6.23
C ASN A 458 20.08 -20.87 -7.16
N PRO A 459 20.55 -21.80 -8.03
CA PRO A 459 19.68 -22.48 -9.00
C PRO A 459 18.69 -23.48 -8.39
N SER A 460 18.83 -23.83 -7.10
CA SER A 460 17.92 -24.77 -6.42
C SER A 460 16.64 -24.14 -5.89
N LEU A 461 16.53 -22.80 -5.92
CA LEU A 461 15.33 -22.09 -5.52
C LEU A 461 14.14 -22.44 -6.42
N THR A 462 12.98 -22.68 -5.80
CA THR A 462 11.69 -22.73 -6.51
C THR A 462 11.28 -21.33 -6.94
N ALA A 463 10.41 -21.22 -7.94
CA ALA A 463 9.89 -19.93 -8.39
C ALA A 463 9.13 -19.19 -7.29
N GLU A 464 8.47 -19.90 -6.37
CA GLU A 464 7.78 -19.27 -5.24
C GLU A 464 8.76 -18.66 -4.26
N GLN A 465 9.88 -19.34 -3.98
CA GLN A 465 10.94 -18.82 -3.12
C GLN A 465 11.61 -17.60 -3.75
N VAL A 466 11.87 -17.63 -5.06
CA VAL A 466 12.39 -16.45 -5.78
C VAL A 466 11.38 -15.30 -5.70
N ARG A 467 10.08 -15.54 -5.92
CA ARG A 467 9.05 -14.50 -5.73
C ARG A 467 9.09 -13.93 -4.31
N CYS A 468 9.13 -14.76 -3.28
CA CYS A 468 9.20 -14.32 -1.90
C CYS A 468 10.45 -13.46 -1.64
N ILE A 469 11.63 -13.88 -2.12
CA ILE A 469 12.87 -13.09 -2.00
C ILE A 469 12.68 -11.71 -2.65
N LEU A 470 12.18 -11.66 -3.88
CA LEU A 470 11.97 -10.39 -4.60
C LEU A 470 11.02 -9.47 -3.84
N LEU A 471 9.88 -9.97 -3.37
CA LEU A 471 8.88 -9.16 -2.65
C LEU A 471 9.34 -8.78 -1.22
N THR A 472 10.20 -9.57 -0.60
CA THR A 472 10.78 -9.23 0.72
C THR A 472 11.86 -8.16 0.59
N SER A 473 12.63 -8.22 -0.51
CA SER A 473 13.74 -7.30 -0.74
C SER A 473 13.31 -5.87 -1.02
N MET A 474 12.02 -5.63 -1.28
CA MET A 474 11.54 -4.32 -1.66
C MET A 474 11.65 -3.30 -0.53
N TYR A 475 11.97 -2.06 -0.87
CA TYR A 475 11.86 -0.92 0.04
C TYR A 475 10.61 -0.11 -0.23
N LYS A 476 9.84 0.15 0.83
CA LYS A 476 8.68 1.03 0.76
C LYS A 476 9.10 2.45 1.07
N THR A 477 8.94 3.36 0.11
CA THR A 477 9.02 4.80 0.42
C THR A 477 7.73 5.24 1.10
N THR A 478 7.85 5.66 2.36
CA THR A 478 6.77 6.33 3.09
C THR A 478 7.02 7.83 3.05
N SER A 479 6.54 8.50 2.03
CA SER A 479 6.59 9.96 1.97
C SER A 479 5.22 10.48 1.53
N THR A 480 4.67 11.45 2.26
CA THR A 480 3.60 12.27 1.69
C THR A 480 4.19 13.05 0.52
N ILE A 481 3.47 13.01 -0.61
CA ILE A 481 3.99 13.49 -1.90
C ILE A 481 3.97 15.01 -1.92
N ASP A 482 5.08 15.65 -2.33
CA ASP A 482 5.15 17.10 -2.48
C ASP A 482 4.07 17.58 -3.47
N LYS A 483 3.54 18.79 -3.26
CA LYS A 483 2.54 19.39 -4.14
C LYS A 483 3.01 19.44 -5.60
N ALA A 484 4.30 19.69 -5.85
CA ALA A 484 4.85 19.68 -7.20
C ALA A 484 4.77 18.27 -7.84
N ASP A 485 4.98 17.23 -7.04
CA ASP A 485 4.89 15.84 -7.50
C ASP A 485 3.43 15.42 -7.67
N VAL A 486 2.49 15.87 -6.82
CA VAL A 486 1.04 15.74 -7.00
C VAL A 486 0.60 16.29 -8.35
N GLU A 487 1.05 17.49 -8.71
CA GLU A 487 0.74 18.14 -9.99
C GLU A 487 1.31 17.34 -11.19
N GLN A 488 2.51 16.76 -11.06
CA GLN A 488 3.15 15.98 -12.12
C GLN A 488 2.55 14.57 -12.30
N THR A 489 2.08 13.95 -11.22
CA THR A 489 1.69 12.54 -11.19
C THR A 489 0.19 12.30 -11.07
N GLY A 490 -0.59 13.35 -10.76
CA GLY A 490 -2.02 13.24 -10.42
C GLY A 490 -2.26 12.42 -9.15
N LEU A 491 -1.25 12.28 -8.30
CA LEU A 491 -1.33 11.60 -7.01
C LEU A 491 -2.10 12.49 -6.03
N GLU A 492 -2.95 11.88 -5.20
CA GLU A 492 -3.49 12.58 -4.03
C GLU A 492 -2.41 12.62 -2.96
N LYS A 493 -2.55 13.49 -1.95
CA LYS A 493 -1.54 13.60 -0.88
C LYS A 493 -1.29 12.26 -0.17
N ASP A 494 -2.30 11.38 -0.11
CA ASP A 494 -2.31 10.09 0.60
C ASP A 494 -2.19 8.87 -0.34
N THR A 495 -1.15 8.79 -1.17
CA THR A 495 -1.05 7.72 -2.20
C THR A 495 -0.30 6.46 -1.80
N ASP A 496 -0.57 5.40 -2.57
CA ASP A 496 0.03 4.07 -2.43
C ASP A 496 1.56 4.14 -2.28
N PRO A 497 2.14 3.55 -1.22
CA PRO A 497 3.59 3.53 -1.03
C PRO A 497 4.25 2.76 -2.18
N VAL A 498 5.32 3.32 -2.74
CA VAL A 498 6.11 2.65 -3.79
C VAL A 498 7.03 1.64 -3.12
N ALA A 499 6.89 0.37 -3.49
CA ALA A 499 7.79 -0.69 -3.07
C ALA A 499 8.84 -0.93 -4.18
N ILE A 500 9.99 -0.24 -4.13
CA ILE A 500 11.07 -0.42 -5.11
C ILE A 500 11.81 -1.73 -4.85
N ILE A 501 12.04 -2.52 -5.91
CA ILE A 501 12.89 -3.72 -5.85
C ILE A 501 14.33 -3.38 -5.44
N ASN A 502 14.93 -4.20 -4.56
CA ASN A 502 16.34 -4.08 -4.22
C ASN A 502 17.11 -5.35 -4.62
N ALA A 503 18.06 -5.21 -5.53
CA ALA A 503 18.84 -6.33 -6.05
C ALA A 503 19.85 -6.87 -5.02
N ASN A 504 20.50 -5.98 -4.27
CA ASN A 504 21.53 -6.33 -3.29
C ASN A 504 20.97 -7.21 -2.16
N VAL A 505 19.87 -6.82 -1.53
CA VAL A 505 19.13 -7.60 -0.54
C VAL A 505 18.67 -8.92 -1.14
N ALA A 506 18.08 -8.92 -2.34
CA ALA A 506 17.61 -10.14 -2.98
C ALA A 506 18.75 -11.16 -3.21
N VAL A 507 19.91 -10.70 -3.68
CA VAL A 507 21.10 -11.53 -3.90
C VAL A 507 21.66 -12.07 -2.58
N ASN A 508 21.76 -11.22 -1.55
CA ASN A 508 22.24 -11.64 -0.23
C ASN A 508 21.33 -12.71 0.40
N MET A 509 20.00 -12.54 0.30
CA MET A 509 19.03 -13.55 0.74
C MET A 509 19.22 -14.88 -0.01
N ALA A 510 19.52 -14.83 -1.31
CA ALA A 510 19.76 -16.03 -2.13
C ALA A 510 21.06 -16.77 -1.76
N GLN A 511 22.14 -16.05 -1.43
CA GLN A 511 23.43 -16.63 -1.02
C GLN A 511 23.33 -17.39 0.30
N GLN A 512 22.57 -16.87 1.25
CA GLN A 512 22.34 -17.50 2.56
C GLN A 512 21.54 -18.82 2.44
N GLN A 513 20.91 -19.07 1.29
CA GLN A 513 20.15 -20.28 0.97
C GLN A 513 20.94 -21.34 0.18
N SER A 514 22.24 -21.15 -0.02
CA SER A 514 23.08 -22.01 -0.88
C SER A 514 23.21 -23.49 -0.42
N GLU A 515 22.79 -23.83 0.80
CA GLU A 515 22.78 -25.23 1.30
C GLU A 515 21.54 -26.06 0.86
N TRP A 516 20.63 -25.48 0.07
CA TRP A 516 19.32 -26.06 -0.24
C TRP A 516 19.34 -27.14 -1.33
N ASP A 517 19.96 -28.28 -1.05
CA ASP A 517 19.91 -29.45 -1.96
C ASP A 517 18.58 -30.20 -1.82
N THR A 518 17.57 -29.79 -2.60
CA THR A 518 16.23 -30.40 -2.68
C THR A 518 16.26 -31.85 -3.21
N SER A 519 17.35 -32.28 -3.87
CA SER A 519 17.50 -33.65 -4.37
C SER A 519 17.65 -34.70 -3.26
N LYS A 520 17.86 -34.27 -2.00
CA LYS A 520 18.05 -35.16 -0.84
C LYS A 520 16.78 -35.48 -0.03
N GLY A 521 15.58 -35.14 -0.53
CA GLY A 521 14.31 -35.58 0.09
C GLY A 521 14.10 -35.10 1.53
N LYS A 522 14.67 -33.93 1.84
CA LYS A 522 14.67 -33.33 3.17
C LYS A 522 13.45 -32.40 3.30
N LYS A 523 12.56 -32.68 4.26
CA LYS A 523 11.34 -31.89 4.54
C LYS A 523 11.65 -30.65 5.40
N PHE A 524 11.92 -29.52 4.78
CA PHE A 524 12.25 -28.26 5.46
C PHE A 524 11.56 -27.09 4.76
N GLY A 525 11.24 -26.04 5.50
CA GLY A 525 10.94 -24.70 4.99
C GLY A 525 12.04 -23.72 5.36
N SER A 526 11.95 -22.47 4.89
CA SER A 526 12.87 -21.39 5.25
C SER A 526 12.14 -20.24 5.94
N ILE A 527 12.75 -19.67 6.98
CA ILE A 527 12.35 -18.36 7.50
C ILE A 527 13.38 -17.36 7.02
N SER A 528 12.94 -16.33 6.32
CA SER A 528 13.79 -15.24 5.84
C SER A 528 13.27 -13.92 6.36
N GLY A 529 14.13 -12.93 6.51
CA GLY A 529 13.62 -11.61 6.84
C GLY A 529 14.72 -10.58 6.96
N LEU A 530 14.28 -9.36 7.24
CA LEU A 530 15.13 -8.23 7.49
C LEU A 530 15.16 -7.95 8.99
N VAL A 531 16.33 -7.61 9.51
CA VAL A 531 16.49 -6.95 10.78
C VAL A 531 16.90 -5.52 10.49
N TYR A 532 16.12 -4.57 10.98
CA TYR A 532 16.41 -3.18 10.71
C TYR A 532 16.05 -2.25 11.85
N LEU A 533 16.75 -1.12 11.90
CA LEU A 533 16.50 -0.03 12.83
C LEU A 533 15.88 1.12 12.05
N ARG A 534 14.71 1.57 12.50
CA ARG A 534 14.08 2.78 11.99
C ARG A 534 14.39 3.95 12.92
N GLY A 535 14.99 5.02 12.39
CA GLY A 535 15.28 6.22 13.15
C GLY A 535 15.77 7.38 12.28
N GLY A 536 16.10 8.50 12.92
CA GLY A 536 16.60 9.69 12.23
C GLY A 536 18.08 9.58 11.87
N ASN A 537 18.64 10.62 11.23
CA ASN A 537 20.04 10.67 10.75
C ASN A 537 21.13 10.16 11.73
N ASP A 538 20.89 10.23 13.03
CA ASP A 538 21.88 9.86 14.03
C ASP A 538 21.86 8.36 14.39
N VAL A 539 21.00 7.54 13.79
CA VAL A 539 20.90 6.10 14.13
C VAL A 539 21.78 5.17 13.30
N TYR A 540 22.46 5.71 12.29
CA TYR A 540 23.37 4.92 11.46
C TYR A 540 24.43 4.20 12.31
N GLY A 541 24.56 2.88 12.10
CA GLY A 541 25.51 2.04 12.83
C GLY A 541 25.20 1.87 14.32
N LYS A 542 24.03 2.32 14.81
CA LYS A 542 23.60 2.12 16.20
C LYS A 542 22.90 0.78 16.44
N LEU A 543 22.46 0.09 15.39
CA LEU A 543 21.83 -1.21 15.56
C LEU A 543 22.89 -2.26 15.92
N ASP A 544 22.93 -2.62 17.19
CA ASP A 544 23.90 -3.54 17.79
C ASP A 544 23.44 -5.01 17.76
N VAL A 545 22.76 -5.40 16.69
CA VAL A 545 22.32 -6.78 16.47
C VAL A 545 23.29 -7.46 15.51
N SER A 546 23.89 -8.56 15.95
CA SER A 546 24.80 -9.39 15.13
C SER A 546 24.19 -10.71 14.69
N GLN A 547 23.08 -11.13 15.32
CA GLN A 547 22.47 -12.42 15.04
C GLN A 547 20.97 -12.42 15.29
N VAL A 548 20.28 -13.27 14.53
CA VAL A 548 18.90 -13.68 14.79
C VAL A 548 18.91 -15.08 15.38
N LYS A 549 18.09 -15.28 16.42
CA LYS A 549 17.89 -16.58 17.04
C LYS A 549 16.50 -17.10 16.75
N VAL A 550 16.40 -18.40 16.52
CA VAL A 550 15.13 -19.09 16.37
C VAL A 550 14.97 -20.12 17.46
N THR A 551 13.80 -20.13 18.09
CA THR A 551 13.42 -21.10 19.11
C THR A 551 12.22 -21.92 18.67
N ASP A 552 12.18 -23.19 19.08
CA ASP A 552 11.00 -24.03 18.91
C ASP A 552 9.94 -23.74 19.99
N SER A 553 8.81 -24.44 19.93
CA SER A 553 7.71 -24.33 20.90
C SER A 553 8.10 -24.70 22.35
N SER A 554 9.24 -25.36 22.57
CA SER A 554 9.78 -25.63 23.91
C SER A 554 10.61 -24.47 24.47
N GLY A 555 10.91 -23.46 23.64
CA GLY A 555 11.79 -22.35 23.96
C GLY A 555 13.28 -22.67 23.76
N ALA A 556 13.62 -23.83 23.18
CA ALA A 556 15.00 -24.19 22.88
C ALA A 556 15.48 -23.48 21.61
N VAL A 557 16.68 -22.88 21.64
CA VAL A 557 17.28 -22.26 20.45
C VAL A 557 17.67 -23.37 19.47
N VAL A 558 16.98 -23.42 18.33
CA VAL A 558 17.20 -24.39 17.25
C VAL A 558 18.13 -23.84 16.16
N SER A 559 18.25 -22.52 16.05
CA SER A 559 19.18 -21.86 15.12
C SER A 559 19.64 -20.49 15.62
N SER A 560 20.81 -20.08 15.16
CA SER A 560 21.41 -18.76 15.40
C SER A 560 22.16 -18.34 14.13
N VAL A 561 21.64 -17.34 13.43
CA VAL A 561 22.13 -16.90 12.11
C VAL A 561 22.82 -15.56 12.24
N GLN A 562 24.02 -15.43 11.66
CA GLN A 562 24.71 -14.14 11.59
C GLN A 562 24.02 -13.23 10.57
N LEU A 563 23.96 -11.96 10.92
CA LEU A 563 23.37 -10.94 10.06
C LEU A 563 24.40 -10.43 9.06
N GLU A 564 23.96 -10.26 7.80
CA GLU A 564 24.75 -9.63 6.75
C GLU A 564 24.16 -8.25 6.42
N PRO A 565 24.95 -7.15 6.51
CA PRO A 565 24.51 -5.83 6.08
C PRO A 565 24.19 -5.82 4.58
N CYS A 566 23.04 -5.26 4.21
CA CYS A 566 22.60 -5.24 2.82
C CYS A 566 21.91 -3.94 2.37
N ALA A 567 21.82 -2.92 3.22
CA ALA A 567 21.41 -1.55 2.84
C ALA A 567 21.80 -0.52 3.90
N GLU A 568 22.04 0.73 3.48
CA GLU A 568 22.64 1.75 4.36
C GLU A 568 21.85 3.05 4.61
N ALA A 569 20.82 3.45 3.85
CA ALA A 569 19.94 4.59 4.22
C ALA A 569 18.72 4.77 3.27
N MET A 570 17.62 5.38 3.77
CA MET A 570 16.58 5.97 2.92
C MET A 570 16.30 7.44 3.32
N TRP A 571 16.11 8.34 2.37
CA TRP A 571 15.93 9.77 2.64
C TRP A 571 14.43 10.14 2.78
N ASN A 572 14.03 10.81 3.88
CA ASN A 572 12.67 11.34 4.06
C ASN A 572 12.70 12.88 3.97
N LYS A 573 12.08 13.42 2.90
CA LYS A 573 12.14 14.86 2.63
C LYS A 573 11.25 15.72 3.50
N GLU A 574 10.22 15.15 4.13
CA GLU A 574 9.24 15.93 4.88
C GLU A 574 9.74 16.32 6.27
N THR A 575 10.52 15.43 6.87
CA THR A 575 11.20 15.69 8.15
C THR A 575 12.56 16.38 7.95
N GLY A 576 13.06 16.46 6.72
CA GLY A 576 14.43 16.89 6.41
C GLY A 576 15.50 15.96 6.99
N LYS A 577 15.14 14.72 7.32
CA LYS A 577 16.01 13.69 7.91
C LYS A 577 15.87 12.39 7.12
N ALA A 578 16.94 11.63 6.96
CA ALA A 578 16.87 10.27 6.48
C ALA A 578 16.12 9.39 7.50
N ASP A 579 15.13 8.61 7.01
CA ASP A 579 14.74 7.35 7.61
C ASP A 579 15.95 6.42 7.39
N ILE A 580 16.98 6.55 8.24
CA ILE A 580 18.14 5.67 8.09
C ILE A 580 17.70 4.29 8.56
N VAL A 581 17.59 3.39 7.59
CA VAL A 581 17.36 1.98 7.83
C VAL A 581 18.69 1.27 7.65
N GLN A 582 19.33 0.88 8.75
CA GLN A 582 20.40 -0.11 8.68
C GLN A 582 19.70 -1.46 8.45
N VAL A 583 19.75 -1.98 7.23
CA VAL A 583 19.12 -3.26 6.89
C VAL A 583 20.15 -4.36 6.93
N MET A 584 19.84 -5.39 7.71
CA MET A 584 20.53 -6.66 7.64
C MET A 584 19.56 -7.74 7.21
N SER A 585 20.01 -8.68 6.40
CA SER A 585 19.19 -9.82 5.99
C SER A 585 19.62 -11.08 6.72
N TYR A 586 18.65 -11.96 6.96
CA TYR A 586 18.91 -13.30 7.47
C TYR A 586 18.01 -14.32 6.81
N SER A 587 18.48 -15.56 6.83
CA SER A 587 17.71 -16.68 6.36
C SER A 587 18.10 -17.97 7.08
N VAL A 588 17.12 -18.80 7.42
CA VAL A 588 17.31 -20.03 8.19
C VAL A 588 16.44 -21.15 7.66
N LEU A 589 17.02 -22.34 7.55
CA LEU A 589 16.32 -23.55 7.14
C LEU A 589 15.90 -24.39 8.36
N LEU A 590 14.62 -24.70 8.50
CA LEU A 590 14.08 -25.47 9.62
C LEU A 590 13.03 -26.50 9.18
N PRO A 591 12.85 -27.62 9.90
CA PRO A 591 11.74 -28.54 9.65
C PRO A 591 10.38 -27.83 9.81
N PRO A 592 9.28 -28.37 9.26
CA PRO A 592 7.96 -27.81 9.51
C PRO A 592 7.63 -27.76 11.01
N GLY A 593 7.02 -26.66 11.45
CA GLY A 593 6.71 -26.43 12.87
C GLY A 593 6.46 -24.96 13.21
N GLU A 594 6.11 -24.72 14.47
CA GLU A 594 5.96 -23.37 15.02
C GLU A 594 7.26 -22.92 15.67
N TYR A 595 7.71 -21.73 15.29
CA TYR A 595 8.96 -21.14 15.75
C TYR A 595 8.74 -19.71 16.25
N ARG A 596 9.61 -19.28 17.17
CA ARG A 596 9.77 -17.86 17.51
C ARG A 596 11.13 -17.37 17.05
N VAL A 597 11.12 -16.35 16.23
CA VAL A 597 12.31 -15.69 15.70
C VAL A 597 12.50 -14.39 16.46
N PHE A 598 13.71 -14.13 16.96
CA PHE A 598 13.97 -12.92 17.71
C PHE A 598 15.40 -12.40 17.53
N ALA A 599 15.51 -11.08 17.69
CA ALA A 599 16.75 -10.33 17.72
C ALA A 599 16.79 -9.53 19.03
N GLN A 600 17.99 -9.34 19.57
CA GLN A 600 18.20 -8.58 20.80
C GLN A 600 19.22 -7.48 20.56
N SER A 601 18.83 -6.27 20.89
CA SER A 601 19.65 -5.05 20.94
C SER A 601 19.81 -4.63 22.41
N GLU A 602 21.02 -4.23 22.82
CA GLU A 602 21.22 -3.67 24.16
C GLU A 602 20.56 -2.28 24.29
N ALA A 603 20.51 -1.54 23.18
CA ALA A 603 19.94 -0.19 23.12
C ALA A 603 18.41 -0.18 22.95
N TYR A 604 17.87 -1.10 22.15
CA TYR A 604 16.48 -1.04 21.66
C TYR A 604 15.62 -2.22 22.13
N GLY A 605 16.15 -3.15 22.93
CA GLY A 605 15.38 -4.23 23.52
C GLY A 605 15.34 -5.51 22.67
N VAL A 606 14.19 -6.20 22.65
CA VAL A 606 14.05 -7.50 21.97
C VAL A 606 12.87 -7.44 21.02
N GLU A 607 13.12 -7.71 19.74
CA GLU A 607 12.09 -7.90 18.75
C GLU A 607 11.85 -9.38 18.53
N THR A 608 10.58 -9.80 18.43
CA THR A 608 10.20 -11.20 18.28
C THR A 608 8.99 -11.35 17.38
N GLN A 609 9.02 -12.38 16.54
CA GLN A 609 7.89 -12.81 15.71
C GLN A 609 7.67 -14.31 15.84
N THR A 610 6.40 -14.72 15.91
CA THR A 610 6.04 -16.14 15.86
C THR A 610 5.69 -16.50 14.42
N VAL A 611 6.20 -17.62 13.94
CA VAL A 611 5.99 -18.11 12.58
C VAL A 611 5.59 -19.58 12.60
N VAL A 612 4.68 -19.95 11.71
CA VAL A 612 4.34 -21.33 11.41
C VAL A 612 4.97 -21.64 10.06
N LEU A 613 5.80 -22.67 10.01
CA LEU A 613 6.56 -23.05 8.83
C LEU A 613 6.07 -24.39 8.29
N GLU A 614 5.69 -24.43 7.02
CA GLU A 614 5.32 -25.66 6.32
C GLU A 614 6.47 -26.21 5.46
N GLU A 615 6.27 -27.41 4.91
CA GLU A 615 7.26 -28.07 4.04
C GLU A 615 7.42 -27.28 2.72
N HIS A 616 8.67 -26.96 2.35
CA HIS A 616 9.03 -26.19 1.14
C HIS A 616 8.56 -24.72 1.10
N GLU A 617 7.93 -24.24 2.17
CA GLU A 617 7.48 -22.86 2.30
C GLU A 617 8.64 -21.92 2.64
N MET A 618 8.56 -20.67 2.16
CA MET A 618 9.34 -19.55 2.68
C MET A 618 8.42 -18.61 3.46
N VAL A 619 8.67 -18.44 4.75
CA VAL A 619 7.96 -17.50 5.61
C VAL A 619 8.83 -16.27 5.84
N ILE A 620 8.23 -15.09 5.72
CA ILE A 620 8.91 -13.82 5.97
C ILE A 620 8.74 -13.43 7.43
N ALA A 621 9.85 -13.15 8.11
CA ALA A 621 9.86 -12.68 9.49
C ALA A 621 10.74 -11.43 9.67
N ASN A 622 10.16 -10.24 9.57
CA ASN A 622 10.91 -9.00 9.72
C ASN A 622 10.95 -8.56 11.19
N LEU A 623 12.12 -8.14 11.66
CA LEU A 623 12.35 -7.65 13.02
C LEU A 623 12.74 -6.17 12.96
N CYS A 624 11.82 -5.30 13.39
CA CYS A 624 11.94 -3.86 13.29
C CYS A 624 12.19 -3.26 14.66
N PHE A 625 13.39 -2.72 14.88
CA PHE A 625 13.67 -1.86 16.02
C PHE A 625 13.30 -0.42 15.67
N VAL A 626 12.76 0.33 16.63
CA VAL A 626 12.41 1.74 16.43
C VAL A 626 13.13 2.60 17.43
N ASP A 627 13.81 3.64 16.95
CA ASP A 627 14.41 4.67 17.80
C ASP A 627 13.29 5.52 18.44
N PRO A 628 13.18 5.56 19.79
CA PRO A 628 12.13 6.31 20.47
C PRO A 628 12.11 7.79 20.04
N ASP A 629 13.27 8.42 19.90
CA ASP A 629 13.39 9.85 19.56
C ASP A 629 12.91 10.18 18.14
N TYR A 630 12.69 9.17 17.31
CA TYR A 630 12.21 9.30 15.93
C TYR A 630 10.73 8.91 15.78
N LEU A 631 10.16 8.21 16.75
CA LEU A 631 8.84 7.62 16.65
C LEU A 631 7.72 8.67 16.58
N VAL A 632 7.88 9.78 17.31
CA VAL A 632 6.98 10.94 17.26
C VAL A 632 7.81 12.19 16.99
N THR A 633 7.46 12.97 15.96
CA THR A 633 8.15 14.23 15.62
C THR A 633 7.18 15.40 15.46
N ASP A 634 7.71 16.62 15.61
CA ASP A 634 7.05 17.88 15.22
C ASP A 634 6.96 18.00 13.69
N ALA A 635 6.01 17.32 13.05
CA ALA A 635 5.97 17.25 11.59
C ALA A 635 5.50 18.52 10.91
N LEU A 636 4.64 19.28 11.57
CA LEU A 636 4.09 20.49 11.01
C LEU A 636 4.21 21.63 12.01
N ARG A 637 5.01 22.62 11.62
CA ARG A 637 5.06 23.92 12.29
C ARG A 637 4.15 24.87 11.54
N ILE A 638 3.04 25.23 12.16
CA ILE A 638 2.10 26.21 11.63
C ILE A 638 2.41 27.57 12.27
N GLU A 639 2.74 28.55 11.43
CA GLU A 639 2.90 29.95 11.84
C GLU A 639 1.62 30.72 11.52
N ARG A 640 0.86 31.15 12.53
CA ARG A 640 -0.35 31.98 12.33
C ARG A 640 -0.43 33.06 13.42
N ASN A 641 -0.69 34.30 13.01
CA ASN A 641 -0.83 35.46 13.91
C ASN A 641 0.38 35.70 14.85
N GLY A 642 1.59 35.28 14.46
CA GLY A 642 2.82 35.43 15.24
C GLY A 642 3.08 34.32 16.27
N TYR A 643 2.31 33.23 16.24
CA TYR A 643 2.50 32.04 17.06
C TYR A 643 2.87 30.84 16.18
N SER A 644 3.76 30.00 16.70
CA SER A 644 4.22 28.75 16.09
C SER A 644 3.61 27.57 16.85
N TYR A 645 2.90 26.70 16.14
CA TYR A 645 2.30 25.49 16.70
C TYR A 645 2.95 24.26 16.09
N ALA A 646 3.34 23.29 16.93
CA ALA A 646 3.91 22.04 16.48
C ALA A 646 2.89 20.92 16.63
N ILE A 647 2.50 20.30 15.52
CA ILE A 647 1.59 19.15 15.51
C ILE A 647 2.40 17.85 15.50
N PRO A 648 2.16 16.92 16.43
CA PRO A 648 2.87 15.65 16.46
C PRO A 648 2.49 14.77 15.25
N GLN A 649 3.48 14.06 14.71
CA GLN A 649 3.31 13.00 13.71
C GLN A 649 3.97 11.73 14.22
N ILE A 650 3.27 10.63 14.06
CA ILE A 650 3.78 9.30 14.33
C ILE A 650 4.48 8.79 13.06
N ASN A 651 5.79 8.54 13.15
CA ASN A 651 6.61 8.09 12.04
C ASN A 651 6.61 6.56 11.92
N LEU A 652 5.40 5.97 11.88
CA LEU A 652 5.16 4.56 11.61
C LEU A 652 4.49 4.39 10.23
N SER A 653 4.62 3.21 9.64
CA SER A 653 4.03 2.88 8.33
C SER A 653 2.74 2.09 8.50
N GLY A 654 1.68 2.44 7.78
CA GLY A 654 0.43 1.67 7.73
C GLY A 654 -0.77 2.56 7.46
N GLN A 655 -1.80 2.01 6.79
CA GLN A 655 -3.01 2.78 6.47
C GLN A 655 -3.70 3.32 7.72
N SER A 656 -3.73 2.52 8.81
CA SER A 656 -4.29 2.94 10.09
C SER A 656 -3.49 4.07 10.74
N ILE A 657 -2.15 4.06 10.65
CA ILE A 657 -1.31 5.18 11.12
C ILE A 657 -1.49 6.42 10.26
N ALA A 658 -1.59 6.27 8.94
CA ALA A 658 -1.85 7.40 8.05
C ALA A 658 -3.19 8.07 8.39
N ASN A 659 -4.23 7.27 8.61
CA ASN A 659 -5.53 7.76 9.06
C ASN A 659 -5.46 8.40 10.45
N LEU A 660 -4.65 7.86 11.36
CA LEU A 660 -4.45 8.41 12.70
C LEU A 660 -3.68 9.74 12.67
N ASN A 661 -2.59 9.83 11.90
CA ASN A 661 -1.87 11.09 11.68
C ASN A 661 -2.78 12.13 11.03
N LYS A 662 -3.65 11.68 10.10
CA LYS A 662 -4.68 12.54 9.52
C LYS A 662 -5.70 12.97 10.57
N GLU A 663 -6.12 12.11 11.49
CA GLU A 663 -7.01 12.48 12.61
C GLU A 663 -6.36 13.52 13.52
N ILE A 664 -5.11 13.30 13.92
CA ILE A 664 -4.30 14.25 14.71
C ILE A 664 -4.16 15.60 13.99
N TYR A 665 -4.02 15.57 12.66
CA TYR A 665 -3.98 16.78 11.84
C TYR A 665 -5.36 17.45 11.71
N ASP A 666 -6.41 16.67 11.40
CA ASP A 666 -7.77 17.13 11.16
C ASP A 666 -8.39 17.73 12.42
N MET A 667 -7.98 17.30 13.62
CA MET A 667 -8.30 17.96 14.89
C MET A 667 -7.99 19.47 14.88
N TYR A 668 -6.97 19.88 14.11
CA TYR A 668 -6.66 21.29 13.94
C TYR A 668 -7.68 22.02 13.04
N TYR A 669 -8.27 21.33 12.05
CA TYR A 669 -9.04 21.91 10.92
C TYR A 669 -10.54 21.52 10.88
N PHE A 670 -11.07 20.81 11.89
CA PHE A 670 -12.42 20.22 11.84
C PHE A 670 -13.56 21.18 12.20
N THR A 671 -14.25 21.77 11.22
CA THR A 671 -15.35 22.76 11.36
C THR A 671 -16.60 22.44 12.24
N GLY A 672 -16.60 21.38 13.06
CA GLY A 672 -17.69 20.99 13.97
C GLY A 672 -17.53 21.48 15.41
N GLY A 673 -17.66 22.78 15.65
CA GLY A 673 -18.03 23.40 16.94
C GLY A 673 -17.04 23.33 18.13
N TRP A 674 -15.98 22.51 18.06
CA TRP A 674 -14.94 22.37 19.10
C TRP A 674 -13.51 22.29 18.53
N ASP A 675 -13.29 22.75 17.30
CA ASP A 675 -11.97 22.73 16.66
C ASP A 675 -11.04 23.86 17.05
N LEU A 676 -9.74 23.56 16.95
CA LEU A 676 -8.66 24.53 17.12
C LEU A 676 -8.74 25.68 16.11
N GLU A 677 -9.13 25.42 14.85
CA GLU A 677 -9.33 26.47 13.85
C GLU A 677 -10.58 27.33 14.11
N GLY A 678 -11.72 26.75 14.48
CA GLY A 678 -12.90 27.51 14.92
C GLY A 678 -12.64 28.38 16.16
N CYS A 679 -11.76 27.95 17.07
CA CYS A 679 -11.26 28.82 18.16
C CYS A 679 -10.39 29.98 17.66
N LEU A 680 -9.68 29.81 16.54
CA LEU A 680 -8.84 30.83 15.90
C LEU A 680 -9.65 31.78 15.00
N ASP A 681 -10.77 31.38 14.41
CA ASP A 681 -11.62 32.25 13.57
C ASP A 681 -12.32 33.36 14.39
N VAL A 682 -12.47 33.18 15.71
CA VAL A 682 -12.87 34.24 16.66
C VAL A 682 -11.86 35.43 16.67
N ILE A 683 -10.64 35.22 16.16
CA ILE A 683 -9.57 36.23 16.05
C ILE A 683 -9.80 37.18 14.84
N ASP A 684 -10.43 36.71 13.75
CA ASP A 684 -10.70 37.52 12.55
C ASP A 684 -11.80 38.58 12.78
N GLU A 685 -12.58 38.46 13.87
CA GLU A 685 -13.54 39.47 14.32
C GLU A 685 -12.91 40.60 15.17
N GLY A 686 -11.58 40.66 15.29
CA GLY A 686 -10.86 41.78 15.92
C GLY A 686 -10.64 41.65 17.43
N ARG A 687 -10.80 40.45 18.00
CA ARG A 687 -10.39 40.14 19.38
C ARG A 687 -8.93 39.67 19.38
N LYS A 688 -8.09 40.22 20.27
CA LYS A 688 -6.68 39.80 20.41
C LYS A 688 -6.60 38.30 20.74
N PRO A 689 -5.56 37.58 20.27
CA PRO A 689 -5.41 36.15 20.48
C PRO A 689 -5.48 35.80 21.98
N ARG A 690 -6.34 34.83 22.27
CA ARG A 690 -6.42 34.05 23.50
C ARG A 690 -5.42 32.89 23.35
N THR A 691 -4.45 32.75 24.23
CA THR A 691 -3.39 31.73 24.10
C THR A 691 -4.01 30.32 24.10
N ILE A 692 -3.73 29.52 23.07
CA ILE A 692 -3.98 28.07 23.06
C ILE A 692 -2.60 27.39 23.17
N GLN A 693 -2.41 26.58 24.20
CA GLN A 693 -1.20 25.77 24.37
C GLN A 693 -1.56 24.33 24.05
N ILE A 694 -0.94 23.76 23.01
CA ILE A 694 -1.00 22.33 22.72
C ILE A 694 0.32 21.74 23.20
N ASP A 695 0.23 20.88 24.20
CA ASP A 695 1.34 20.07 24.65
C ASP A 695 1.05 18.62 24.30
N TYR A 696 2.10 17.84 24.10
CA TYR A 696 1.95 16.40 23.99
C TYR A 696 3.10 15.72 24.71
N GLN A 697 2.80 14.56 25.28
CA GLN A 697 3.75 13.68 25.92
C GLN A 697 3.63 12.31 25.29
N TRP A 698 4.75 11.63 25.14
CA TRP A 698 4.72 10.25 24.70
C TRP A 698 5.73 9.43 25.48
N ILE A 699 5.45 8.13 25.57
CA ILE A 699 6.41 7.17 26.11
C ILE A 699 6.35 5.87 25.34
N MET A 700 7.53 5.29 25.18
CA MET A 700 7.70 3.93 24.73
C MET A 700 7.91 2.99 25.91
N LYS A 701 7.06 1.97 26.02
CA LYS A 701 7.21 0.90 27.00
C LYS A 701 6.99 -0.45 26.30
N ASN A 702 8.07 -1.21 26.15
CA ASN A 702 8.13 -2.34 25.22
C ASN A 702 7.73 -1.86 23.80
N ASN A 703 6.87 -2.58 23.13
CA ASN A 703 6.32 -2.29 21.80
C ASN A 703 5.00 -1.48 21.86
N LEU A 704 4.71 -0.80 22.98
CA LEU A 704 3.60 0.14 23.09
C LEU A 704 4.12 1.59 23.13
N LEU A 705 3.62 2.39 22.20
CA LEU A 705 3.65 3.85 22.26
C LEU A 705 2.34 4.36 22.88
N SER A 706 2.44 5.09 23.99
CA SER A 706 1.33 5.91 24.49
C SER A 706 1.63 7.37 24.19
N LEU A 707 0.84 7.98 23.31
CA LEU A 707 0.86 9.41 22.99
C LEU A 707 -0.35 10.08 23.64
N VAL A 708 -0.12 11.13 24.41
CA VAL A 708 -1.16 11.96 25.00
C VAL A 708 -1.01 13.39 24.51
N ILE A 709 -2.08 13.93 23.95
CA ILE A 709 -2.19 15.30 23.48
C ILE A 709 -3.08 16.06 24.46
N GLU A 710 -2.58 17.20 24.95
CA GLU A 710 -3.26 18.11 25.87
C GLU A 710 -3.46 19.47 25.18
N ALA A 711 -4.69 19.95 25.14
CA ALA A 711 -5.04 21.25 24.57
C ALA A 711 -5.65 22.15 25.65
N GLN A 712 -4.97 23.26 25.95
CA GLN A 712 -5.41 24.24 26.94
C GLN A 712 -5.95 25.51 26.28
N PHE A 713 -7.13 25.97 26.71
CA PHE A 713 -7.82 27.17 26.22
C PHE A 713 -7.79 28.30 27.28
N SER A 714 -7.83 29.57 26.85
CA SER A 714 -7.53 30.76 27.69
C SER A 714 -8.56 31.17 28.78
N GLU A 715 -8.19 32.18 29.59
CA GLU A 715 -8.83 32.77 30.79
C GLU A 715 -10.35 33.00 30.84
N GLU A 716 -11.08 33.12 29.72
CA GLU A 716 -12.56 33.26 29.76
C GLU A 716 -13.30 31.93 29.97
N PHE A 717 -12.62 30.81 29.71
CA PHE A 717 -13.03 29.45 30.08
C PHE A 717 -11.86 28.75 30.77
N PRO A 718 -11.45 29.20 31.97
CA PRO A 718 -10.18 28.81 32.61
C PRO A 718 -10.09 27.32 33.00
N ASN A 719 -11.14 26.53 32.69
CA ASN A 719 -11.29 25.13 33.08
C ASN A 719 -11.58 24.18 31.89
N SER A 720 -11.65 24.66 30.64
CA SER A 720 -11.80 23.76 29.49
C SER A 720 -10.43 23.28 29.04
N MET A 721 -10.17 21.99 29.22
CA MET A 721 -8.99 21.27 28.73
C MET A 721 -9.47 20.07 27.93
N GLY A 722 -8.88 19.84 26.76
CA GLY A 722 -9.14 18.66 25.94
C GLY A 722 -7.97 17.69 26.03
N TYR A 723 -8.24 16.41 26.25
CA TYR A 723 -7.23 15.36 26.23
C TYR A 723 -7.54 14.29 25.19
N MET A 724 -6.50 13.84 24.49
CA MET A 724 -6.59 12.73 23.54
C MET A 724 -5.47 11.75 23.79
N VAL A 725 -5.80 10.46 23.79
CA VAL A 725 -4.90 9.36 24.10
C VAL A 725 -4.87 8.41 22.93
N TYR A 726 -3.68 8.24 22.35
CA TYR A 726 -3.43 7.29 21.27
C TYR A 726 -2.43 6.24 21.75
N ASN A 727 -2.89 5.01 21.88
CA ASN A 727 -2.06 3.86 22.21
C ASN A 727 -1.79 3.06 20.94
N ILE A 728 -0.54 2.88 20.58
CA ILE A 728 -0.13 2.29 19.31
C ILE A 728 0.83 1.14 19.58
N ASP A 729 0.55 -0.02 19.02
CA ASP A 729 1.52 -1.10 18.94
C ASP A 729 2.52 -0.79 17.83
N THR A 730 3.78 -0.58 18.21
CA THR A 730 4.84 -0.16 17.28
C THR A 730 5.26 -1.27 16.32
N ASN A 731 4.93 -2.52 16.60
CA ASN A 731 5.27 -3.65 15.73
C ASN A 731 4.26 -3.77 14.59
N SER A 732 2.97 -3.56 14.88
CA SER A 732 1.90 -3.63 13.89
C SER A 732 1.58 -2.27 13.25
N GLY A 733 1.93 -1.15 13.89
CA GLY A 733 1.47 0.17 13.48
C GLY A 733 -0.05 0.30 13.61
N MET A 734 -0.68 -0.34 14.59
CA MET A 734 -2.12 -0.26 14.81
C MET A 734 -2.43 0.22 16.22
N LEU A 735 -3.64 0.74 16.43
CA LEU A 735 -4.10 1.11 17.77
C LEU A 735 -4.17 -0.14 18.67
N ALA A 736 -3.56 -0.04 19.85
CA ALA A 736 -3.58 -1.09 20.86
C ALA A 736 -4.92 -1.06 21.61
N SER A 737 -5.45 -2.25 21.94
CA SER A 737 -6.65 -2.36 22.78
C SER A 737 -6.35 -1.99 24.23
N ASN A 738 -7.39 -1.60 24.98
CA ASN A 738 -7.27 -1.32 26.42
C ASN A 738 -6.72 -2.51 27.21
N GLU A 739 -7.08 -3.73 26.80
CA GLU A 739 -6.56 -4.97 27.37
C GLU A 739 -5.05 -5.10 27.13
N ALA A 740 -4.57 -4.82 25.91
CA ALA A 740 -3.14 -4.88 25.58
C ALA A 740 -2.32 -3.88 26.40
N VAL A 741 -2.83 -2.66 26.59
CA VAL A 741 -2.18 -1.63 27.42
C VAL A 741 -2.11 -2.05 28.89
N SER A 742 -3.21 -2.57 29.43
CA SER A 742 -3.28 -3.01 30.84
C SER A 742 -2.39 -4.23 31.13
N ALA A 743 -2.25 -5.13 30.16
CA ALA A 743 -1.44 -6.33 30.27
C ALA A 743 0.06 -6.03 30.48
N ILE A 744 0.55 -4.86 30.05
CA ILE A 744 1.94 -4.43 30.28
C ILE A 744 2.28 -4.36 31.78
N PHE A 745 1.29 -4.07 32.61
CA PHE A 745 1.43 -4.02 34.07
C PHE A 745 0.89 -5.28 34.76
N GLY A 746 0.51 -6.31 34.00
CA GLY A 746 -0.04 -7.56 34.52
C GLY A 746 -1.49 -7.45 35.00
N TYR A 747 -2.25 -6.47 34.51
CA TYR A 747 -3.66 -6.27 34.86
C TYR A 747 -4.59 -6.69 33.72
N SER A 748 -5.73 -7.29 34.05
CA SER A 748 -6.83 -7.48 33.11
C SER A 748 -7.61 -6.17 32.92
N GLU A 749 -8.39 -6.05 31.84
CA GLU A 749 -9.29 -4.92 31.62
C GLU A 749 -10.25 -4.70 32.81
N GLU A 750 -10.82 -5.78 33.35
CA GLU A 750 -11.67 -5.71 34.56
C GLU A 750 -10.91 -5.15 35.76
N THR A 751 -9.64 -5.52 35.93
CA THR A 751 -8.80 -5.01 37.02
C THR A 751 -8.52 -3.53 36.85
N PHE A 752 -8.18 -3.10 35.64
CA PHE A 752 -7.99 -1.69 35.28
C PHE A 752 -9.25 -0.86 35.60
N MET A 753 -10.42 -1.31 35.13
CA MET A 753 -11.69 -0.60 35.35
C MET A 753 -11.99 -0.42 36.84
N ASN A 754 -11.82 -1.48 37.64
CA ASN A 754 -12.01 -1.41 39.09
C ASN A 754 -11.05 -0.42 39.77
N MET A 755 -9.79 -0.36 39.33
CA MET A 755 -8.79 0.60 39.84
C MET A 755 -9.18 2.04 39.50
N THR A 756 -9.63 2.28 38.28
CA THR A 756 -10.09 3.60 37.82
C THR A 756 -11.35 4.05 38.58
N GLU A 757 -12.34 3.16 38.76
CA GLU A 757 -13.55 3.45 39.56
C GLU A 757 -13.19 3.85 41.01
N GLN A 758 -12.27 3.11 41.63
CA GLN A 758 -11.79 3.41 42.98
C GLN A 758 -11.07 4.76 43.04
N ALA A 759 -10.22 5.06 42.05
CA ALA A 759 -9.48 6.32 42.01
C ALA A 759 -10.40 7.53 41.82
N VAL A 760 -11.39 7.45 40.93
CA VAL A 760 -12.43 8.48 40.75
C VAL A 760 -13.24 8.66 42.04
N GLY A 761 -13.65 7.57 42.68
CA GLY A 761 -14.39 7.63 43.95
C GLY A 761 -13.60 8.28 45.08
N LEU A 762 -12.30 7.97 45.19
CA LEU A 762 -11.38 8.61 46.13
C LEU A 762 -11.17 10.09 45.82
N TYR A 763 -11.12 10.48 44.54
CA TYR A 763 -11.07 11.88 44.13
C TYR A 763 -12.29 12.66 44.61
N TYR A 764 -13.52 12.21 44.29
CA TYR A 764 -14.74 12.87 44.77
C TYR A 764 -14.77 12.97 46.30
N TRP A 765 -14.33 11.91 46.99
CA TRP A 765 -14.25 11.89 48.43
C TRP A 765 -13.30 12.96 48.98
N LYS A 766 -12.10 13.11 48.40
CA LYS A 766 -11.10 14.10 48.80
C LYS A 766 -11.56 15.53 48.50
N THR A 767 -12.14 15.77 47.32
CA THR A 767 -12.48 17.11 46.82
C THR A 767 -13.75 17.66 47.47
N TYR A 768 -14.81 16.87 47.56
CA TYR A 768 -16.12 17.32 48.04
C TYR A 768 -16.39 16.95 49.50
N GLY A 769 -15.68 15.97 50.07
CA GLY A 769 -15.83 15.53 51.45
C GLY A 769 -15.14 16.39 52.52
N SER A 770 -14.58 17.55 52.13
CA SER A 770 -13.74 18.38 52.99
C SER A 770 -14.50 19.24 54.03
N ASP A 771 -15.83 19.37 53.91
CA ASP A 771 -16.66 19.97 54.97
C ASP A 771 -17.32 18.87 55.82
N HIS A 772 -16.65 18.49 56.91
CA HIS A 772 -17.09 17.44 57.84
C HIS A 772 -18.50 17.64 58.44
N ARG A 773 -19.14 18.81 58.26
CA ARG A 773 -20.51 19.09 58.71
C ARG A 773 -21.60 18.65 57.73
N ALA A 774 -21.31 18.52 56.44
CA ALA A 774 -22.29 18.15 55.40
C ALA A 774 -22.74 16.67 55.49
N PHE A 775 -21.95 15.80 56.13
CA PHE A 775 -22.26 14.38 56.30
C PHE A 775 -23.34 14.07 57.36
N TYR A 776 -23.84 15.08 58.08
CA TYR A 776 -25.02 14.92 58.96
C TYR A 776 -26.33 15.14 58.23
N ASP A 777 -26.30 15.57 56.96
CA ASP A 777 -27.46 15.74 56.11
C ASP A 777 -27.65 14.49 55.22
N GLU A 778 -28.70 13.72 55.48
CA GLU A 778 -29.08 12.56 54.66
C GLU A 778 -29.28 12.93 53.18
N GLN A 779 -29.71 14.16 52.89
CA GLN A 779 -29.92 14.64 51.53
C GLN A 779 -28.59 14.82 50.79
N TYR A 780 -27.57 15.32 51.47
CA TYR A 780 -26.22 15.44 50.92
C TYR A 780 -25.62 14.07 50.58
N VAL A 781 -25.71 13.11 51.53
CA VAL A 781 -25.21 11.74 51.33
C VAL A 781 -25.92 11.05 50.16
N LYS A 782 -27.24 11.27 50.01
CA LYS A 782 -28.02 10.74 48.89
C LYS A 782 -27.63 11.38 47.55
N ASN A 783 -27.42 12.69 47.51
CA ASN A 783 -26.98 13.41 46.32
C ASN A 783 -25.56 12.99 45.90
N PHE A 784 -24.62 12.89 46.85
CA PHE A 784 -23.26 12.39 46.63
C PHE A 784 -23.25 10.99 46.01
N ASN A 785 -24.01 10.06 46.60
CA ASN A 785 -24.11 8.69 46.09
C ASN A 785 -24.76 8.61 44.70
N ASN A 786 -25.73 9.49 44.40
CA ASN A 786 -26.33 9.57 43.08
C ASN A 786 -25.35 10.13 42.04
N GLY A 787 -24.58 11.16 42.37
CA GLY A 787 -23.54 11.71 41.50
C GLY A 787 -22.44 10.67 41.22
N LEU A 788 -21.95 9.98 42.25
CA LEU A 788 -20.99 8.88 42.11
C LEU A 788 -21.52 7.78 41.17
N LYS A 789 -22.80 7.41 41.31
CA LYS A 789 -23.44 6.40 40.45
C LYS A 789 -23.54 6.84 38.99
N ASN A 790 -23.74 8.13 38.73
CA ASN A 790 -23.78 8.67 37.38
C ASN A 790 -22.39 8.67 36.74
N SER A 791 -21.37 9.13 37.46
CA SER A 791 -19.97 9.15 36.99
C SER A 791 -19.38 7.75 36.75
N LEU A 792 -19.82 6.76 37.53
CA LEU A 792 -19.44 5.35 37.36
C LEU A 792 -20.49 4.56 36.55
N SER A 793 -21.39 5.24 35.82
CA SER A 793 -22.39 4.53 34.99
C SER A 793 -21.71 3.78 33.84
N SER A 794 -22.35 2.72 33.33
CA SER A 794 -21.79 1.91 32.24
C SER A 794 -21.56 2.74 30.96
N ALA A 795 -22.40 3.75 30.70
CA ALA A 795 -22.26 4.63 29.53
C ALA A 795 -21.02 5.53 29.58
N ILE A 796 -20.58 5.94 30.78
CA ILE A 796 -19.34 6.73 30.94
C ILE A 796 -18.11 5.81 30.94
N ARG A 797 -18.25 4.59 31.49
CA ARG A 797 -17.17 3.58 31.54
C ARG A 797 -16.65 3.17 30.17
N GLU A 798 -17.52 3.15 29.16
CA GLU A 798 -17.15 2.83 27.78
C GLU A 798 -16.17 3.86 27.17
N GLY A 799 -16.02 5.04 27.77
CA GLY A 799 -15.12 6.11 27.30
C GLY A 799 -13.78 6.21 28.03
N TRP A 800 -13.47 5.34 29.00
CA TRP A 800 -12.22 5.41 29.76
C TRP A 800 -11.06 4.75 29.02
N THR A 801 -9.94 5.46 28.88
CA THR A 801 -8.80 5.00 28.07
C THR A 801 -7.54 4.86 28.92
N PRO A 802 -6.95 3.64 29.07
CA PRO A 802 -5.68 3.44 29.75
C PRO A 802 -4.53 4.00 28.92
N TYR A 803 -3.46 4.47 29.56
CA TYR A 803 -2.22 4.79 28.85
C TYR A 803 -1.02 4.79 29.79
N VAL A 804 0.18 4.84 29.22
CA VAL A 804 1.43 4.98 29.97
C VAL A 804 1.89 6.43 29.91
N ASN A 805 2.11 7.06 31.06
CA ASN A 805 2.58 8.45 31.10
C ASN A 805 4.11 8.55 30.91
N GLY A 806 4.65 9.78 30.76
CA GLY A 806 6.09 10.02 30.60
C GLY A 806 7.01 9.51 31.73
N GLN A 807 6.45 8.98 32.83
CA GLN A 807 7.19 8.36 33.93
C GLN A 807 7.12 6.82 33.90
N GLY A 808 6.44 6.22 32.92
CA GLY A 808 6.29 4.77 32.77
C GLY A 808 5.21 4.16 33.65
N LYS A 809 4.33 4.98 34.25
CA LYS A 809 3.23 4.57 35.13
C LYS A 809 1.92 4.41 34.35
N LEU A 810 1.02 3.56 34.86
CA LEU A 810 -0.31 3.36 34.29
C LEU A 810 -1.27 4.47 34.74
N CYS A 811 -1.85 5.16 33.77
CA CYS A 811 -2.83 6.22 33.96
C CYS A 811 -4.14 5.92 33.20
N ALA A 812 -5.19 6.67 33.49
CA ALA A 812 -6.46 6.63 32.78
C ALA A 812 -6.91 8.04 32.39
N TYR A 813 -7.28 8.23 31.13
CA TYR A 813 -8.11 9.35 30.70
C TYR A 813 -9.58 9.02 30.99
N VAL A 814 -10.27 9.92 31.69
CA VAL A 814 -11.65 9.72 32.12
C VAL A 814 -12.47 11.00 31.99
N MET A 815 -13.75 10.84 31.65
CA MET A 815 -14.75 11.90 31.71
C MET A 815 -15.52 11.79 33.03
N VAL A 816 -15.51 12.85 33.83
CA VAL A 816 -16.02 12.88 35.20
C VAL A 816 -17.15 13.91 35.28
N ALA A 817 -18.34 13.51 35.74
CA ALA A 817 -19.48 14.42 35.82
C ALA A 817 -19.39 15.36 37.04
N ASP A 818 -19.89 16.59 36.95
CA ASP A 818 -20.04 17.43 38.14
C ASP A 818 -21.09 16.82 39.08
N ILE A 819 -20.75 16.69 40.36
CA ILE A 819 -21.61 16.08 41.38
C ILE A 819 -22.88 16.91 41.68
N TYR A 820 -22.85 18.22 41.42
CA TYR A 820 -23.95 19.15 41.61
C TYR A 820 -24.70 19.46 40.31
N MET A 821 -24.05 19.28 39.17
CA MET A 821 -24.63 19.45 37.83
C MET A 821 -24.35 18.20 36.98
N PRO A 822 -25.15 17.12 37.10
CA PRO A 822 -24.90 15.83 36.43
C PRO A 822 -25.01 15.87 34.90
N THR A 823 -25.28 17.03 34.32
CA THR A 823 -25.25 17.31 32.87
C THR A 823 -23.98 18.03 32.43
N SER A 824 -23.07 18.34 33.36
CA SER A 824 -21.76 18.95 33.14
C SER A 824 -20.67 17.91 33.33
N PHE A 825 -19.68 17.89 32.45
CA PHE A 825 -18.59 16.91 32.44
C PHE A 825 -17.24 17.61 32.37
N GLU A 826 -16.25 17.04 33.05
CA GLU A 826 -14.86 17.45 33.02
C GLU A 826 -13.99 16.29 32.52
N GLU A 827 -13.02 16.60 31.67
CA GLU A 827 -12.03 15.66 31.19
C GLU A 827 -10.80 15.70 32.10
N VAL A 828 -10.43 14.55 32.68
CA VAL A 828 -9.31 14.47 33.61
C VAL A 828 -8.47 13.22 33.38
N VAL A 829 -7.22 13.32 33.79
CA VAL A 829 -6.24 12.24 33.77
C VAL A 829 -5.96 11.80 35.21
N ILE A 830 -6.02 10.50 35.46
CA ILE A 830 -5.81 9.91 36.78
C ILE A 830 -4.58 8.99 36.76
N ASN A 831 -3.65 9.23 37.67
CA ASN A 831 -2.60 8.27 38.00
C ASN A 831 -3.20 7.17 38.89
N LEU A 832 -3.26 5.95 38.38
CA LEU A 832 -3.92 4.83 39.07
C LEU A 832 -3.08 4.24 40.21
N GLU A 833 -1.76 4.48 40.23
CA GLU A 833 -0.90 4.02 41.32
C GLU A 833 -1.08 4.88 42.59
N GLU A 834 -1.39 6.17 42.41
CA GLU A 834 -1.47 7.15 43.50
C GLU A 834 -2.90 7.60 43.80
N ALA A 835 -3.87 7.29 42.92
CA ALA A 835 -5.24 7.80 42.97
C ALA A 835 -5.26 9.33 43.07
N GLU A 836 -4.46 9.96 42.22
CA GLU A 836 -4.29 11.41 42.11
C GLU A 836 -4.57 11.87 40.68
N ILE A 837 -5.29 12.98 40.54
CA ILE A 837 -5.48 13.67 39.26
C ILE A 837 -4.23 14.52 39.00
N SER A 838 -3.71 14.49 37.78
CA SER A 838 -2.62 15.40 37.38
C SER A 838 -3.10 16.85 37.49
N SER A 839 -2.43 17.64 38.33
CA SER A 839 -2.83 18.99 38.69
C SER A 839 -2.80 19.96 37.51
N ASN A 840 -3.95 20.45 37.07
CA ASN A 840 -4.12 21.81 36.57
C ASN A 840 -5.44 22.50 37.01
N CYS A 841 -6.32 21.83 37.75
CA CYS A 841 -7.42 22.50 38.45
C CYS A 841 -6.97 22.96 39.86
N THR A 842 -5.95 23.81 39.92
CA THR A 842 -5.60 24.55 41.15
C THR A 842 -5.02 25.92 40.82
N GLN A 843 -5.90 26.93 40.71
CA GLN A 843 -5.59 28.24 41.29
C GLN A 843 -6.57 28.52 42.42
N GLN A 844 -6.11 28.39 43.65
CA GLN A 844 -6.65 29.19 44.75
C GLN A 844 -6.28 30.65 44.48
N ALA A 845 -7.21 31.44 43.98
CA ALA A 845 -7.09 32.89 44.02
C ALA A 845 -7.07 33.34 45.48
N THR A 846 -6.02 34.05 45.89
CA THR A 846 -5.97 34.66 47.22
C THR A 846 -6.84 35.91 47.21
N LEU A 847 -8.08 35.80 47.69
CA LEU A 847 -8.98 36.93 47.89
C LEU A 847 -8.45 37.84 49.00
N GLN A 848 -8.29 39.13 48.72
CA GLN A 848 -8.22 40.16 49.77
C GLN A 848 -9.65 40.56 50.14
N TYR A 849 -10.01 40.32 51.40
CA TYR A 849 -11.36 40.55 51.90
C TYR A 849 -11.69 42.06 51.98
N PRO A 850 -12.92 42.48 51.61
CA PRO A 850 -13.39 43.85 51.77
C PRO A 850 -13.58 44.26 53.25
N PRO A 851 -13.68 45.56 53.54
CA PRO A 851 -13.77 46.09 54.91
C PRO A 851 -15.10 45.82 55.64
N ILE A 852 -16.18 45.47 54.93
CA ILE A 852 -17.41 44.92 55.54
C ILE A 852 -17.51 43.42 55.25
N SER A 853 -17.84 42.63 56.26
CA SER A 853 -18.01 41.18 56.10
C SER A 853 -19.28 40.88 55.28
N GLN A 854 -19.28 39.72 54.62
CA GLN A 854 -20.45 39.20 53.92
C GLN A 854 -21.68 39.11 54.83
N GLU A 855 -21.49 38.72 56.10
CA GLU A 855 -22.54 38.72 57.13
C GLU A 855 -23.10 40.12 57.38
N LYS A 856 -22.26 41.17 57.39
CA LYS A 856 -22.73 42.54 57.57
C LYS A 856 -23.47 43.07 56.34
N ALA A 857 -23.05 42.68 55.14
CA ALA A 857 -23.77 42.98 53.90
C ALA A 857 -25.13 42.26 53.85
N TYR A 858 -25.20 41.02 54.34
CA TYR A 858 -26.45 40.27 54.47
C TYR A 858 -27.45 40.97 55.41
N GLU A 859 -27.00 41.43 56.59
CA GLU A 859 -27.85 42.20 57.51
C GLU A 859 -28.44 43.46 56.84
N VAL A 860 -27.62 44.18 56.06
CA VAL A 860 -28.03 45.39 55.35
C VAL A 860 -29.03 45.08 54.23
N ALA A 861 -28.88 43.95 53.53
CA ALA A 861 -29.84 43.46 52.54
C ALA A 861 -31.21 43.17 53.17
N CYS A 862 -31.23 42.51 54.34
CA CYS A 862 -32.45 42.22 55.08
C CYS A 862 -33.16 43.49 55.57
N GLU A 863 -32.41 44.50 56.04
CA GLU A 863 -32.99 45.78 56.48
C GLU A 863 -33.57 46.60 55.32
N TYR A 864 -32.95 46.56 54.13
CA TYR A 864 -33.36 47.36 52.97
C TYR A 864 -34.76 47.01 52.44
N TRP A 865 -35.11 45.73 52.39
CA TRP A 865 -36.42 45.29 51.88
C TRP A 865 -37.53 45.27 52.95
N ASN A 866 -37.20 45.50 54.23
CA ASN A 866 -38.12 45.62 55.37
C ASN A 866 -39.27 44.58 55.36
N PHE A 867 -38.93 43.31 55.16
CA PHE A 867 -39.89 42.22 54.95
C PHE A 867 -39.57 41.04 55.88
N HIS A 868 -40.59 40.44 56.50
CA HIS A 868 -40.42 39.39 57.50
C HIS A 868 -41.13 38.10 57.06
N GLU A 869 -40.63 36.96 57.53
CA GLU A 869 -41.20 35.64 57.26
C GLU A 869 -42.70 35.59 57.65
N GLY A 870 -43.58 35.29 56.68
CA GLY A 870 -45.04 35.20 56.87
C GLY A 870 -45.87 36.37 56.33
N ASP A 871 -45.26 37.33 55.62
CA ASP A 871 -45.96 38.46 55.02
C ASP A 871 -46.80 38.09 53.76
N ILE A 872 -46.63 36.89 53.18
CA ILE A 872 -47.45 36.34 52.08
C ILE A 872 -48.02 34.97 52.47
N ALA A 873 -49.32 34.74 52.21
CA ALA A 873 -50.08 33.62 52.80
C ALA A 873 -49.76 32.21 52.23
N GLU A 874 -49.00 32.10 51.14
CA GLU A 874 -48.73 30.84 50.41
C GLU A 874 -47.24 30.46 50.42
N GLU A 875 -46.45 31.13 51.24
CA GLU A 875 -45.01 30.92 51.39
C GLU A 875 -44.73 29.88 52.49
N ILE A 876 -43.88 28.88 52.21
CA ILE A 876 -43.50 27.84 53.18
C ILE A 876 -42.02 27.84 53.55
N GLY A 877 -41.23 28.72 52.92
CA GLY A 877 -39.82 28.89 53.19
C GLY A 877 -39.24 30.07 52.43
N PHE A 878 -38.35 30.80 53.10
CA PHE A 878 -37.70 31.99 52.58
C PHE A 878 -36.18 31.74 52.50
N LEU A 879 -35.59 32.03 51.34
CA LEU A 879 -34.15 31.91 51.16
C LEU A 879 -33.61 33.21 50.56
N LEU A 880 -32.86 33.97 51.36
CA LEU A 880 -32.04 35.03 50.81
C LEU A 880 -30.83 34.36 50.15
N ASP A 881 -30.97 34.04 48.87
CA ASP A 881 -29.97 33.25 48.15
C ASP A 881 -28.89 34.17 47.56
N VAL A 882 -27.65 33.77 47.76
CA VAL A 882 -26.50 34.41 47.13
C VAL A 882 -26.24 33.58 45.89
N VAL A 883 -26.63 34.07 44.71
CA VAL A 883 -26.54 33.28 43.47
C VAL A 883 -25.11 32.75 43.32
N PRO A 884 -24.91 31.44 43.22
CA PRO A 884 -23.61 30.83 42.99
C PRO A 884 -23.32 30.84 41.49
N SER A 885 -23.19 32.03 40.90
CA SER A 885 -22.51 32.18 39.62
C SER A 885 -21.08 32.66 39.89
N GLY A 886 -20.26 31.82 40.51
CA GLY A 886 -18.80 31.95 40.60
C GLY A 886 -18.21 33.11 41.40
N GLU A 887 -18.87 34.27 41.53
CA GLU A 887 -18.32 35.45 42.20
C GLU A 887 -19.37 36.11 43.10
N VAL A 888 -19.23 35.89 44.41
CA VAL A 888 -20.03 36.54 45.49
C VAL A 888 -19.80 38.07 45.54
N PHE A 889 -18.74 38.51 44.87
CA PHE A 889 -18.17 39.84 44.93
C PHE A 889 -17.62 40.18 43.55
N PHE A 890 -18.11 41.25 42.94
CA PHE A 890 -17.69 41.64 41.60
C PHE A 890 -17.32 43.13 41.57
N LYS A 891 -16.47 43.51 40.61
CA LYS A 891 -16.08 44.90 40.39
C LYS A 891 -16.92 45.49 39.26
N ASP A 892 -17.55 46.64 39.48
CA ASP A 892 -18.16 47.39 38.38
C ASP A 892 -17.04 48.06 37.57
N GLU A 893 -16.87 47.66 36.32
CA GLU A 893 -15.76 48.14 35.49
C GLU A 893 -15.87 49.62 35.12
N THR A 894 -17.05 50.23 35.25
CA THR A 894 -17.30 51.62 34.89
C THR A 894 -16.93 52.57 36.02
N THR A 895 -17.28 52.20 37.25
CA THR A 895 -17.01 53.01 38.46
C THR A 895 -15.73 52.58 39.17
N GLY A 896 -15.26 51.35 38.93
CA GLY A 896 -14.11 50.76 39.59
C GLY A 896 -14.38 50.29 41.02
N GLU A 897 -15.62 50.38 41.48
CA GLU A 897 -16.05 50.01 42.83
C GLU A 897 -16.47 48.55 42.90
N TYR A 898 -16.40 47.97 44.11
CA TYR A 898 -16.74 46.57 44.33
C TYR A 898 -18.10 46.40 45.00
N TYR A 899 -18.80 45.32 44.65
CA TYR A 899 -20.17 45.08 45.06
C TYR A 899 -20.42 43.62 45.45
N TYR A 900 -21.23 43.42 46.49
CA TYR A 900 -21.89 42.15 46.77
C TYR A 900 -23.26 42.12 46.10
N LYS A 901 -23.66 40.98 45.53
CA LYS A 901 -24.96 40.81 44.85
C LYS A 901 -25.85 39.86 45.64
N PHE A 902 -27.07 40.30 45.96
CA PHE A 902 -28.06 39.49 46.68
C PHE A 902 -29.33 39.33 45.84
N MET A 903 -29.86 38.11 45.82
CA MET A 903 -31.10 37.79 45.13
C MET A 903 -32.15 37.32 46.14
N LEU A 904 -33.37 37.84 46.00
CA LEU A 904 -34.48 37.43 46.82
C LEU A 904 -35.25 36.31 46.11
N SER A 905 -35.28 35.13 46.73
CA SER A 905 -36.03 33.98 46.23
C SER A 905 -36.89 33.37 47.34
N TRP A 906 -38.14 33.04 47.01
CA TRP A 906 -39.03 32.36 47.94
C TRP A 906 -39.54 31.06 47.36
N GLN A 907 -39.91 30.16 48.26
CA GLN A 907 -40.47 28.88 47.90
C GLN A 907 -42.00 28.95 47.93
N VAL A 908 -42.61 28.81 46.75
CA VAL A 908 -44.07 28.80 46.57
C VAL A 908 -44.55 27.41 46.16
N VAL A 909 -45.74 27.07 46.61
CA VAL A 909 -46.43 25.84 46.19
C VAL A 909 -47.41 26.23 45.09
N ASP A 910 -47.27 25.66 43.90
CA ASP A 910 -48.23 25.89 42.83
C ASP A 910 -49.59 25.23 43.10
N PHE A 911 -50.59 25.53 42.26
CA PHE A 911 -51.95 24.98 42.39
C PHE A 911 -52.03 23.45 42.28
N GLU A 912 -50.98 22.79 41.80
CA GLU A 912 -50.86 21.33 41.71
C GLU A 912 -50.20 20.72 42.96
N GLY A 913 -49.77 21.55 43.91
CA GLY A 913 -49.12 21.12 45.14
C GLY A 913 -47.60 20.94 45.00
N ASN A 914 -47.00 21.35 43.88
CA ASN A 914 -45.56 21.26 43.67
C ASN A 914 -44.85 22.50 44.20
N THR A 915 -43.75 22.26 44.90
CA THR A 915 -42.94 23.33 45.47
C THR A 915 -41.88 23.80 44.46
N HIS A 916 -41.84 25.09 44.16
CA HIS A 916 -40.85 25.71 43.27
C HIS A 916 -40.37 27.06 43.82
N TRP A 917 -39.23 27.54 43.32
CA TRP A 917 -38.65 28.82 43.72
C TRP A 917 -39.05 29.92 42.73
N SER A 918 -39.47 31.09 43.23
CA SER A 918 -39.77 32.27 42.43
C SER A 918 -38.90 33.44 42.88
N THR A 919 -38.38 34.21 41.92
CA THR A 919 -37.49 35.36 42.16
C THR A 919 -38.27 36.66 42.01
N CYS A 920 -38.05 37.61 42.93
CA CYS A 920 -38.77 38.89 42.91
C CYS A 920 -37.86 40.09 42.60
N ASP A 921 -36.64 40.14 43.14
CA ASP A 921 -35.76 41.30 42.98
C ASP A 921 -34.28 40.97 43.23
N VAL A 922 -33.40 41.85 42.76
CA VAL A 922 -31.93 41.77 42.90
C VAL A 922 -31.38 43.13 43.32
N ILE A 923 -30.61 43.15 44.42
CA ILE A 923 -29.88 44.35 44.87
C ILE A 923 -28.38 44.12 44.83
N ARG A 924 -27.64 45.24 44.78
CA ARG A 924 -26.19 45.30 44.88
C ARG A 924 -25.83 46.11 46.12
N ILE A 925 -24.84 45.68 46.90
CA ILE A 925 -24.34 46.40 48.07
C ILE A 925 -22.89 46.77 47.82
N ASN A 926 -22.57 48.06 47.83
CA ASN A 926 -21.19 48.52 47.68
C ASN A 926 -20.34 47.99 48.85
N ALA A 927 -19.27 47.29 48.53
CA ALA A 927 -18.46 46.55 49.49
C ALA A 927 -17.48 47.42 50.29
N GLU A 928 -17.31 48.69 49.93
CA GLU A 928 -16.54 49.66 50.72
C GLU A 928 -17.44 50.57 51.57
N THR A 929 -18.60 50.99 51.04
CA THR A 929 -19.47 51.97 51.69
C THR A 929 -20.68 51.35 52.41
N GLY A 930 -21.07 50.13 52.06
CA GLY A 930 -22.28 49.47 52.55
C GLY A 930 -23.59 50.01 51.96
N GLU A 931 -23.51 50.86 50.94
CA GLU A 931 -24.70 51.45 50.29
C GLU A 931 -25.44 50.44 49.41
N VAL A 932 -26.77 50.40 49.51
CA VAL A 932 -27.63 49.49 48.73
C VAL A 932 -28.11 50.17 47.45
N ILE A 933 -27.93 49.49 46.32
CA ILE A 933 -28.28 49.95 44.98
C ILE A 933 -29.19 48.91 44.30
N PRO A 934 -30.41 49.27 43.87
CA PRO A 934 -31.27 48.37 43.11
C PRO A 934 -30.66 48.06 41.73
N ALA A 935 -30.74 46.81 41.27
CA ALA A 935 -30.09 46.40 40.02
C ALA A 935 -30.73 46.99 38.75
N TYR A 936 -31.97 47.52 38.81
CA TYR A 936 -32.69 48.17 37.72
C TYR A 936 -33.59 49.33 38.22
N PRO A 937 -33.94 50.33 37.39
CA PRO A 937 -34.91 51.36 37.79
C PRO A 937 -36.29 50.71 37.92
N ILE A 938 -36.91 50.86 39.10
CA ILE A 938 -38.27 50.37 39.39
C ILE A 938 -39.24 51.01 38.37
N GLN A 939 -39.70 50.26 37.37
CA GLN A 939 -40.97 50.58 36.70
C GLN A 939 -42.07 49.97 37.55
N SER A 940 -42.97 50.86 37.97
CA SER A 940 -44.11 50.66 38.88
C SER A 940 -44.95 49.41 38.62
#